data_AF-A0A8T7MBM8-F1
#
_entry.id   AF-A0A8T7MBM8-F1
#
_cell.length_a   1.000
_cell.length_b   1.000
_cell.length_c   1.000
_cell.angle_alpha   90.00
_cell.angle_beta   90.00
_cell.angle_gamma   90.00
#
_symmetry.space_group_name_H-M   'P 1'
#
loop_
_entity.id
_entity.type
_entity.pdbx_description
1 polymer ?
#
loop_
_entity_poly.entity_id
_entity_poly.type
_entity_poly.pdbx_seq_one_letter_code
_entity_poly.pdbx_strand_id
1 'polypeptide(L)'
;MSKKTHTITVVAVIVFLAMGIIGTCAGYKETSLFAAGSSAQQDTTNPPPPPRPQSSPRPQSSPRPQSSPPPSNQGQNPGADSTQYTLEQAMSDNAQLSTIAFSGLAFITGSSGADTFMPPGKVADFFGFQYMRDVDTAGYGHNTTFLSRVANNVLYLLNDTQKAKLVALAKQQAPLYVNFAYNRFPLMNAFRRSLTGDIPTGSTGLNSQAVSTYTAGLYKTDADLSYNRAIVVGEIITSFTDEQKAYLAKMQFNNYLSWPDVAEDQNFKKSLTNDEFVAVMTYASELFSWYKGGLEADVYFCPERHGTYFGGFYMKDYPAMNNPDYFIGTDITGESGKAFLNTLDSEQKALVTGIIEEQRAALKEIAQIRTTVSTELRKAMAGGTVDKAKVYSLIGRYGELDGQMSALYASRFSAVNKTLTESQRATLVKLRNLSVVPQGAYKFSTPVAMPAIPNTDFMFGVGSLPQNVGQTTAPESFANTNDLNKPGANTGSPTPASGTNQGTPASGTNTGTPAAGANSEKCLTGSPTGKTVCGAFYDYWNKNGGLKYFGWPVSDVFTEQNAQPPAGDGQSYQVQYFERARMESHPKNQPPYDILLGLLGSEQWALSPNKSPTAAPAPGGENDCFSVPGFSPQTCGTIGQYWKVNGGLAKYGGPISNIFYEQNAQPPAGDGLVHIVQYFERARFEYHAEAAADYKIQFGLIGTEQYLTKTGGTKRVPAPVASPNGL
;
A
#
# COMPACT_ATOMS: atom_id res chain seq x y z
N MET A 1 51.80 -25.90 18.17
CA MET A 1 52.04 -26.24 16.75
C MET A 1 50.71 -26.56 16.09
N SER A 2 50.39 -25.82 15.03
CA SER A 2 49.31 -26.00 14.03
C SER A 2 47.87 -26.32 14.48
N LYS A 3 47.04 -25.26 14.57
CA LYS A 3 45.57 -25.34 14.48
C LYS A 3 45.18 -25.44 12.99
N LYS A 4 44.34 -26.43 12.63
CA LYS A 4 43.50 -26.34 11.42
C LYS A 4 42.06 -26.14 11.87
N THR A 5 41.57 -24.93 11.65
CA THR A 5 40.19 -24.51 11.82
C THR A 5 39.42 -24.91 10.55
N HIS A 6 38.36 -25.70 10.70
CA HIS A 6 37.32 -25.81 9.67
C HIS A 6 36.12 -25.02 10.16
N THR A 7 36.08 -23.76 9.73
CA THR A 7 34.92 -22.88 9.88
C THR A 7 33.94 -23.23 8.77
N ILE A 8 32.84 -23.88 9.11
CA ILE A 8 31.67 -23.96 8.23
C ILE A 8 30.99 -22.59 8.33
N THR A 9 31.21 -21.76 7.31
CA THR A 9 30.54 -20.47 7.17
C THR A 9 29.09 -20.72 6.74
N VAL A 10 28.16 -20.66 7.70
CA VAL A 10 26.72 -20.55 7.41
C VAL A 10 26.50 -19.17 6.80
N VAL A 11 26.24 -19.13 5.50
CA VAL A 11 25.87 -17.92 4.77
C VAL A 11 24.42 -17.59 5.13
N ALA A 12 24.22 -16.72 6.12
CA ALA A 12 22.93 -16.10 6.39
C ALA A 12 22.71 -14.96 5.38
N VAL A 13 21.89 -15.20 4.36
CA VAL A 13 21.42 -14.16 3.43
C VAL A 13 20.22 -13.46 4.08
N ILE A 14 20.45 -12.26 4.59
CA ILE A 14 19.40 -11.39 5.13
C ILE A 14 18.88 -10.53 3.96
N VAL A 15 17.63 -10.79 3.53
CA VAL A 15 16.93 -9.99 2.52
C VAL A 15 16.02 -8.99 3.24
N PHE A 16 16.50 -7.75 3.45
CA PHE A 16 15.71 -6.64 4.03
C PHE A 16 15.33 -5.55 3.00
N LEU A 17 15.40 -5.83 1.70
CA LEU A 17 15.30 -4.79 0.66
C LEU A 17 14.26 -5.14 -0.40
N ALA A 18 13.00 -4.85 -0.10
CA ALA A 18 11.93 -4.76 -1.09
C ALA A 18 10.87 -3.70 -0.69
N MET A 19 11.31 -2.58 -0.12
CA MET A 19 10.43 -1.42 0.06
C MET A 19 10.85 -0.31 -0.88
N GLY A 20 10.43 -0.46 -2.13
CA GLY A 20 10.18 0.70 -2.96
C GLY A 20 9.02 1.53 -2.38
N ILE A 21 9.02 2.83 -2.65
CA ILE A 21 8.03 3.81 -2.20
C ILE A 21 6.60 3.27 -2.36
N ILE A 22 5.91 2.96 -1.27
CA ILE A 22 4.49 2.57 -1.29
C ILE A 22 3.66 3.66 -0.60
N GLY A 23 2.65 4.20 -1.27
CA GLY A 23 1.64 5.09 -0.65
C GLY A 23 0.47 5.33 -1.59
N THR A 24 -0.61 4.60 -1.41
CA THR A 24 -1.80 4.60 -2.28
C THR A 24 -2.54 5.95 -2.35
N CYS A 25 -3.16 6.20 -3.49
CA CYS A 25 -4.25 7.16 -3.63
C CYS A 25 -5.55 6.39 -3.84
N ALA A 26 -6.63 6.75 -3.15
CA ALA A 26 -7.93 6.16 -3.39
C ALA A 26 -8.54 6.73 -4.68
N GLY A 27 -8.84 5.86 -5.64
CA GLY A 27 -9.69 6.17 -6.77
C GLY A 27 -11.13 6.30 -6.29
N TYR A 28 -11.70 7.51 -6.32
CA TYR A 28 -13.06 7.75 -5.82
C TYR A 28 -14.08 7.86 -6.95
N LYS A 29 -15.23 7.21 -6.75
CA LYS A 29 -16.51 7.59 -7.33
C LYS A 29 -17.14 8.67 -6.43
N GLU A 30 -17.61 9.77 -7.00
CA GLU A 30 -18.34 10.80 -6.25
C GLU A 30 -19.66 10.23 -5.70
N THR A 31 -19.73 10.03 -4.39
CA THR A 31 -21.00 10.00 -3.66
C THR A 31 -20.89 10.99 -2.52
N SER A 32 -21.69 12.07 -2.59
CA SER A 32 -21.75 13.15 -1.60
C SER A 32 -21.81 12.63 -0.16
N LEU A 33 -20.87 13.06 0.68
CA LEU A 33 -20.85 12.84 2.13
C LEU A 33 -21.59 13.96 2.90
N PHE A 34 -22.18 14.94 2.21
CA PHE A 34 -22.90 16.04 2.83
C PHE A 34 -24.41 15.85 2.68
N ALA A 35 -25.02 15.21 3.66
CA ALA A 35 -26.44 15.35 3.94
C ALA A 35 -26.59 15.76 5.41
N ALA A 36 -26.38 17.05 5.70
CA ALA A 36 -26.83 17.64 6.96
C ALA A 36 -28.29 18.05 6.76
N GLY A 37 -29.19 17.41 7.50
CA GLY A 37 -30.61 17.71 7.49
C GLY A 37 -30.90 19.12 8.00
N SER A 38 -31.57 19.91 7.18
CA SER A 38 -32.29 21.10 7.61
C SER A 38 -33.77 20.81 7.42
N SER A 39 -34.48 20.55 8.52
CA SER A 39 -35.94 20.47 8.56
C SER A 39 -36.53 21.87 8.37
N ALA A 40 -37.18 22.11 7.23
CA ALA A 40 -38.12 23.20 7.07
C ALA A 40 -39.40 22.64 6.43
N GLN A 41 -40.50 22.73 7.19
CA GLN A 41 -41.84 22.31 6.80
C GLN A 41 -42.27 22.98 5.49
N GLN A 42 -42.75 22.19 4.52
CA GLN A 42 -43.46 22.68 3.35
C GLN A 42 -44.93 22.29 3.44
N ASP A 43 -45.75 23.33 3.61
CA ASP A 43 -47.19 23.32 3.56
C ASP A 43 -47.68 23.24 2.10
N THR A 44 -48.75 22.51 1.88
CA THR A 44 -49.29 22.17 0.55
C THR A 44 -50.22 23.26 0.03
N THR A 45 -50.21 23.50 -1.29
CA THR A 45 -51.35 23.73 -2.22
C THR A 45 -51.07 24.78 -3.31
N ASN A 46 -51.13 24.40 -4.60
CA ASN A 46 -51.93 25.03 -5.67
C ASN A 46 -51.61 24.54 -7.11
N PRO A 47 -52.55 24.67 -8.10
CA PRO A 47 -52.66 23.86 -9.33
C PRO A 47 -52.17 24.57 -10.63
N PRO A 48 -52.20 23.93 -11.84
CA PRO A 48 -51.33 24.27 -12.98
C PRO A 48 -51.88 25.34 -13.96
N PRO A 49 -51.04 25.89 -14.87
CA PRO A 49 -51.40 27.06 -15.71
C PRO A 49 -51.93 26.72 -17.12
N PRO A 50 -52.62 27.67 -17.81
CA PRO A 50 -53.14 27.50 -19.18
C PRO A 50 -52.24 28.11 -20.29
N PRO A 51 -52.52 27.90 -21.61
CA PRO A 51 -51.53 27.96 -22.69
C PRO A 51 -51.48 29.26 -23.52
N ARG A 52 -50.41 29.36 -24.33
CA ARG A 52 -49.89 30.49 -25.15
C ARG A 52 -50.59 30.66 -26.54
N PRO A 53 -50.57 31.87 -27.18
CA PRO A 53 -50.83 32.05 -28.62
C PRO A 53 -49.61 32.51 -29.48
N GLN A 54 -49.74 32.32 -30.81
CA GLN A 54 -48.74 32.40 -31.90
C GLN A 54 -48.79 33.70 -32.77
N SER A 55 -47.71 33.91 -33.56
CA SER A 55 -47.65 34.33 -35.00
C SER A 55 -46.93 35.65 -35.42
N SER A 56 -46.32 35.56 -36.62
CA SER A 56 -45.22 36.26 -37.36
C SER A 56 -45.59 37.61 -38.06
N PRO A 57 -44.91 38.22 -39.09
CA PRO A 57 -43.72 37.87 -39.95
C PRO A 57 -42.73 39.03 -40.36
N ARG A 58 -41.78 38.73 -41.29
CA ARG A 58 -40.62 39.50 -41.85
C ARG A 58 -40.81 39.85 -43.36
N PRO A 59 -40.04 40.78 -44.00
CA PRO A 59 -39.15 40.42 -45.16
C PRO A 59 -37.84 41.27 -45.35
N GLN A 60 -36.65 40.67 -45.67
CA GLN A 60 -35.81 40.69 -46.93
C GLN A 60 -34.99 42.00 -47.21
N SER A 61 -33.69 42.09 -47.64
CA SER A 61 -32.78 41.27 -48.46
C SER A 61 -31.25 41.67 -48.35
N SER A 62 -30.37 40.64 -48.46
CA SER A 62 -28.95 40.36 -48.88
C SER A 62 -27.90 41.43 -49.33
N PRO A 63 -26.56 41.11 -49.54
CA PRO A 63 -25.74 39.91 -49.24
C PRO A 63 -24.33 40.13 -48.56
N ARG A 64 -23.70 38.97 -48.25
CA ARG A 64 -22.49 38.58 -47.48
C ARG A 64 -21.10 39.11 -47.94
N PRO A 65 -20.08 39.06 -47.06
CA PRO A 65 -19.05 38.00 -47.17
C PRO A 65 -18.79 37.22 -45.86
N GLN A 66 -18.18 36.05 -46.06
CA GLN A 66 -18.15 34.87 -45.19
C GLN A 66 -17.49 35.06 -43.81
N SER A 67 -18.24 34.79 -42.74
CA SER A 67 -17.73 34.32 -41.45
C SER A 67 -18.21 32.89 -41.20
N SER A 68 -17.31 32.09 -40.63
CA SER A 68 -17.44 30.67 -40.30
C SER A 68 -18.55 30.42 -39.26
N PRO A 69 -19.38 29.36 -39.39
CA PRO A 69 -20.35 28.98 -38.37
C PRO A 69 -19.70 28.15 -37.23
N PRO A 70 -20.31 28.14 -36.04
CA PRO A 70 -19.81 27.45 -34.84
C PRO A 70 -19.92 25.93 -34.99
N PRO A 71 -19.07 25.12 -34.32
CA PRO A 71 -19.26 23.68 -34.33
C PRO A 71 -20.52 23.29 -33.58
N SER A 72 -21.25 22.38 -34.20
CA SER A 72 -22.48 21.72 -33.80
C SER A 72 -22.44 21.10 -32.39
N ASN A 73 -23.54 21.28 -31.66
CA ASN A 73 -23.97 20.36 -30.60
C ASN A 73 -24.15 18.96 -31.23
N GLN A 74 -23.17 18.08 -31.02
CA GLN A 74 -23.32 16.64 -31.13
C GLN A 74 -23.31 16.07 -29.71
N GLY A 75 -24.21 15.11 -29.51
CA GLY A 75 -24.72 14.69 -28.21
C GLY A 75 -23.66 14.35 -27.18
N GLN A 76 -23.94 14.76 -25.94
CA GLN A 76 -23.37 14.18 -24.75
C GLN A 76 -23.49 12.65 -24.84
N ASN A 77 -22.35 12.01 -25.03
CA ASN A 77 -22.18 10.60 -24.77
C ASN A 77 -21.67 10.53 -23.31
N PRO A 78 -22.48 10.17 -22.31
CA PRO A 78 -21.99 9.96 -20.96
C PRO A 78 -21.28 8.60 -20.95
N GLY A 79 -20.02 8.58 -21.39
CA GLY A 79 -19.25 7.37 -21.61
C GLY A 79 -17.84 7.48 -21.03
N ALA A 80 -17.57 6.61 -20.05
CA ALA A 80 -16.29 6.32 -19.41
C ALA A 80 -15.73 7.40 -18.46
N ASP A 81 -16.25 7.44 -17.22
CA ASP A 81 -15.53 8.02 -16.08
C ASP A 81 -14.35 7.11 -15.69
N SER A 82 -13.23 7.28 -16.38
CA SER A 82 -11.92 6.83 -15.90
C SER A 82 -11.62 7.56 -14.60
N THR A 83 -11.21 6.85 -13.55
CA THR A 83 -10.67 7.46 -12.33
C THR A 83 -9.42 8.25 -12.71
N GLN A 84 -9.54 9.56 -12.94
CA GLN A 84 -8.41 10.40 -13.33
C GLN A 84 -7.61 10.77 -12.07
N TYR A 85 -6.36 10.32 -12.03
CA TYR A 85 -5.41 10.78 -11.02
C TYR A 85 -4.97 12.19 -11.37
N THR A 86 -5.63 13.19 -10.77
CA THR A 86 -5.29 14.60 -10.97
C THR A 86 -4.95 15.25 -9.63
N LEU A 87 -4.21 16.37 -9.70
CA LEU A 87 -3.94 17.18 -8.52
C LEU A 87 -5.24 17.73 -7.91
N GLU A 88 -6.20 18.10 -8.74
CA GLU A 88 -7.51 18.59 -8.29
C GLU A 88 -8.27 17.51 -7.52
N GLN A 89 -8.29 16.27 -8.02
CA GLN A 89 -8.88 15.14 -7.32
C GLN A 89 -8.18 14.86 -5.99
N ALA A 90 -6.85 14.89 -5.96
CA ALA A 90 -6.06 14.68 -4.75
C ALA A 90 -6.30 15.77 -3.69
N MET A 91 -6.63 17.00 -4.11
CA MET A 91 -6.94 18.12 -3.25
C MET A 91 -8.44 18.24 -2.90
N SER A 92 -9.29 17.39 -3.46
CA SER A 92 -10.73 17.40 -3.17
C SER A 92 -11.03 17.13 -1.70
N ASP A 93 -12.10 17.73 -1.20
CA ASP A 93 -12.53 17.61 0.19
C ASP A 93 -12.68 16.15 0.62
N ASN A 94 -13.23 15.30 -0.25
CA ASN A 94 -13.42 13.88 0.04
C ASN A 94 -12.09 13.10 0.14
N ALA A 95 -11.16 13.34 -0.80
CA ALA A 95 -9.87 12.67 -0.80
C ALA A 95 -9.03 13.07 0.43
N GLN A 96 -9.06 14.35 0.77
CA GLN A 96 -8.42 14.88 1.98
C GLN A 96 -9.07 14.34 3.25
N LEU A 97 -10.40 14.39 3.37
CA LEU A 97 -11.11 13.93 4.56
C LEU A 97 -10.87 12.46 4.86
N SER A 98 -10.96 11.61 3.85
CA SER A 98 -10.76 10.18 4.01
C SER A 98 -9.35 9.86 4.54
N THR A 99 -8.36 10.56 4.01
CA THR A 99 -6.94 10.40 4.36
C THR A 99 -6.62 10.91 5.76
N ILE A 100 -7.18 12.06 6.12
CA ILE A 100 -7.02 12.65 7.46
C ILE A 100 -7.73 11.77 8.49
N ALA A 101 -8.93 11.28 8.18
CA ALA A 101 -9.67 10.35 9.01
C ALA A 101 -8.89 9.02 9.21
N PHE A 102 -8.28 8.49 8.15
CA PHE A 102 -7.41 7.32 8.22
C PHE A 102 -6.20 7.56 9.14
N SER A 103 -5.57 8.72 9.03
CA SER A 103 -4.48 9.14 9.91
C SER A 103 -4.94 9.28 11.37
N GLY A 104 -6.15 9.81 11.58
CA GLY A 104 -6.78 9.90 12.90
C GLY A 104 -6.99 8.53 13.54
N LEU A 105 -7.52 7.57 12.77
CA LEU A 105 -7.64 6.17 13.20
C LEU A 105 -6.28 5.60 13.62
N ALA A 106 -5.29 5.68 12.73
CA ALA A 106 -3.96 5.15 12.97
C ALA A 106 -3.29 5.79 14.20
N PHE A 107 -3.43 7.10 14.37
CA PHE A 107 -2.81 7.83 15.46
C PHE A 107 -3.45 7.52 16.80
N ILE A 108 -4.78 7.56 16.88
CA ILE A 108 -5.53 7.33 18.13
C ILE A 108 -5.33 5.90 18.63
N THR A 109 -5.26 4.93 17.72
CA THR A 109 -5.20 3.50 18.07
C THR A 109 -3.80 2.89 17.99
N GLY A 110 -2.82 3.62 17.47
CA GLY A 110 -1.43 3.20 17.30
C GLY A 110 -0.51 3.59 18.45
N SER A 111 0.80 3.45 18.22
CA SER A 111 1.87 3.73 19.19
C SER A 111 2.89 4.72 18.65
N SER A 112 3.74 5.26 19.54
CA SER A 112 4.87 6.11 19.14
C SER A 112 5.80 5.44 18.13
N GLY A 113 6.01 4.12 18.26
CA GLY A 113 6.77 3.35 17.28
C GLY A 113 6.10 3.31 15.90
N ALA A 114 4.78 3.14 15.84
CA ALA A 114 4.04 3.11 14.58
C ALA A 114 4.12 4.46 13.84
N ASP A 115 4.07 5.58 14.57
CA ASP A 115 4.15 6.93 13.97
C ASP A 115 5.47 7.17 13.24
N THR A 116 6.55 6.54 13.72
CA THR A 116 7.90 6.71 13.17
C THR A 116 8.08 6.05 11.81
N PHE A 117 7.26 5.06 11.49
CA PHE A 117 7.33 4.33 10.23
C PHE A 117 7.03 5.26 9.04
N MET A 118 7.93 5.25 8.07
CA MET A 118 7.77 5.97 6.81
C MET A 118 8.52 5.22 5.71
N PRO A 119 7.87 4.84 4.60
CA PRO A 119 8.57 4.19 3.50
C PRO A 119 9.73 5.04 2.97
N PRO A 120 10.82 4.42 2.47
CA PRO A 120 11.87 5.14 1.75
C PRO A 120 11.30 5.93 0.57
N GLY A 121 12.01 7.00 0.17
CA GLY A 121 11.65 7.85 -0.98
C GLY A 121 10.39 8.71 -0.80
N LYS A 122 9.91 8.88 0.43
CA LYS A 122 8.86 9.85 0.78
C LYS A 122 9.38 11.27 1.01
N VAL A 123 10.61 11.57 0.61
CA VAL A 123 11.23 12.91 0.70
C VAL A 123 11.79 13.30 -0.66
N ALA A 124 11.86 14.60 -0.94
CA ALA A 124 12.23 15.15 -2.24
C ALA A 124 11.39 14.61 -3.40
N ASP A 125 10.06 14.68 -3.25
CA ASP A 125 9.07 14.15 -4.19
C ASP A 125 8.66 15.20 -5.21
N PHE A 126 9.56 15.48 -6.16
CA PHE A 126 9.36 16.43 -7.28
C PHE A 126 9.73 15.81 -8.64
N PHE A 127 9.76 14.47 -8.72
CA PHE A 127 10.31 13.72 -9.86
C PHE A 127 9.29 12.76 -10.49
N GLY A 128 8.00 12.92 -10.17
CA GLY A 128 6.90 12.26 -10.87
C GLY A 128 6.72 10.77 -10.61
N PHE A 129 7.50 10.16 -9.71
CA PHE A 129 7.43 8.73 -9.44
C PHE A 129 6.08 8.31 -8.85
N GLN A 130 5.55 9.08 -7.90
CA GLN A 130 4.24 8.78 -7.31
C GLN A 130 3.12 8.78 -8.36
N TYR A 131 3.08 9.81 -9.23
CA TYR A 131 2.10 9.87 -10.32
C TYR A 131 2.25 8.69 -11.27
N MET A 132 3.47 8.41 -11.75
CA MET A 132 3.78 7.30 -12.65
C MET A 132 3.22 5.97 -12.14
N ARG A 133 3.31 5.78 -10.82
CA ARG A 133 2.85 4.59 -10.13
C ARG A 133 1.33 4.50 -10.05
N ASP A 134 0.67 5.60 -9.72
CA ASP A 134 -0.79 5.63 -9.56
C ASP A 134 -1.50 5.46 -10.92
N VAL A 135 -0.91 5.98 -12.00
CA VAL A 135 -1.47 5.88 -13.36
C VAL A 135 -1.08 4.58 -14.09
N ASP A 136 -0.39 3.64 -13.45
CA ASP A 136 0.05 2.40 -14.08
C ASP A 136 -1.11 1.56 -14.59
N THR A 137 -1.21 1.46 -15.91
CA THR A 137 -2.27 0.74 -16.63
C THR A 137 -2.16 -0.78 -16.51
N ALA A 138 -0.99 -1.29 -16.10
CA ALA A 138 -0.78 -2.71 -15.85
C ALA A 138 -1.25 -3.16 -14.46
N GLY A 139 -1.60 -2.22 -13.56
CA GLY A 139 -2.05 -2.51 -12.21
C GLY A 139 -0.96 -2.94 -11.23
N TYR A 140 0.32 -2.84 -11.61
CA TYR A 140 1.49 -3.15 -10.77
C TYR A 140 2.02 -1.94 -10.00
N GLY A 141 1.48 -0.74 -10.21
CA GLY A 141 1.86 0.46 -9.45
C GLY A 141 1.93 0.24 -7.93
N HIS A 142 1.01 -0.54 -7.37
CA HIS A 142 0.98 -0.80 -5.92
C HIS A 142 1.63 -2.12 -5.50
N ASN A 143 2.36 -2.76 -6.43
CA ASN A 143 3.18 -3.92 -6.14
C ASN A 143 4.58 -3.50 -5.68
N THR A 144 5.15 -4.25 -4.74
CA THR A 144 6.47 -3.95 -4.17
C THR A 144 7.64 -4.01 -5.18
N THR A 145 7.46 -4.70 -6.31
CA THR A 145 8.48 -4.83 -7.37
C THR A 145 8.52 -3.66 -8.35
N PHE A 146 7.51 -2.77 -8.34
CA PHE A 146 7.37 -1.68 -9.30
C PHE A 146 8.62 -0.79 -9.34
N LEU A 147 9.07 -0.32 -8.17
CA LEU A 147 10.28 0.50 -8.04
C LEU A 147 11.53 -0.26 -8.49
N SER A 148 11.69 -1.49 -8.00
CA SER A 148 12.89 -2.29 -8.28
C SER A 148 13.02 -2.59 -9.77
N ARG A 149 11.92 -2.88 -10.47
CA ARG A 149 11.94 -3.15 -11.91
C ARG A 149 12.41 -1.92 -12.70
N VAL A 150 11.83 -0.75 -12.47
CA VAL A 150 12.24 0.46 -13.20
C VAL A 150 13.67 0.88 -12.84
N ALA A 151 14.05 0.82 -11.56
CA ALA A 151 15.39 1.15 -11.10
C ALA A 151 16.45 0.21 -11.69
N ASN A 152 16.21 -1.11 -11.71
CA ASN A 152 17.12 -2.09 -12.29
C ASN A 152 17.32 -1.85 -13.79
N ASN A 153 16.26 -1.50 -14.53
CA ASN A 153 16.37 -1.14 -15.95
C ASN A 153 17.27 0.09 -16.15
N VAL A 154 17.09 1.14 -15.34
CA VAL A 154 17.94 2.34 -15.41
C VAL A 154 19.38 1.99 -15.05
N LEU A 155 19.63 1.26 -13.96
CA LEU A 155 20.98 0.86 -13.56
C LEU A 155 21.66 -0.06 -14.58
N TYR A 156 20.91 -0.91 -15.27
CA TYR A 156 21.43 -1.72 -16.38
C TYR A 156 21.83 -0.86 -17.57
N LEU A 157 21.08 0.21 -17.84
CA LEU A 157 21.28 1.12 -18.96
C LEU A 157 22.48 2.06 -18.81
N LEU A 158 22.73 2.56 -17.59
CA LEU A 158 23.75 3.58 -17.35
C LEU A 158 25.16 3.02 -17.55
N ASN A 159 26.07 3.85 -18.07
CA ASN A 159 27.51 3.52 -18.11
C ASN A 159 28.18 3.78 -16.75
N ASP A 160 29.43 3.35 -16.58
CA ASP A 160 30.15 3.46 -15.30
C ASP A 160 30.26 4.90 -14.80
N THR A 161 30.48 5.87 -15.67
CA THR A 161 30.56 7.29 -15.31
C THR A 161 29.22 7.81 -14.79
N GLN A 162 28.10 7.44 -15.43
CA GLN A 162 26.76 7.82 -14.99
C GLN A 162 26.37 7.12 -13.67
N LYS A 163 26.69 5.82 -13.51
CA LYS A 163 26.47 5.10 -12.25
C LYS A 163 27.29 5.71 -11.11
N ALA A 164 28.55 6.07 -11.36
CA ALA A 164 29.42 6.69 -10.37
C ALA A 164 28.85 8.01 -9.84
N LYS A 165 28.16 8.80 -10.69
CA LYS A 165 27.45 10.02 -10.25
C LYS A 165 26.31 9.71 -9.27
N LEU A 166 25.48 8.69 -9.55
CA LEU A 166 24.41 8.28 -8.62
C LEU A 166 24.97 7.76 -7.29
N VAL A 167 26.06 6.98 -7.34
CA VAL A 167 26.74 6.48 -6.13
C VAL A 167 27.33 7.62 -5.31
N ALA A 168 27.98 8.60 -5.96
CA ALA A 168 28.53 9.77 -5.27
C ALA A 168 27.42 10.58 -4.59
N LEU A 169 26.29 10.80 -5.28
CA LEU A 169 25.12 11.44 -4.69
C LEU A 169 24.57 10.66 -3.51
N ALA A 170 24.46 9.33 -3.62
CA ALA A 170 23.95 8.48 -2.55
C ALA A 170 24.82 8.56 -1.29
N LYS A 171 26.15 8.53 -1.46
CA LYS A 171 27.11 8.72 -0.35
C LYS A 171 26.95 10.07 0.33
N GLN A 172 26.71 11.12 -0.46
CA GLN A 172 26.46 12.46 0.06
C GLN A 172 25.13 12.56 0.82
N GLN A 173 24.06 11.93 0.31
CA GLN A 173 22.72 12.08 0.84
C GLN A 173 22.33 11.05 1.91
N ALA A 174 23.00 9.90 2.00
CA ALA A 174 22.70 8.88 3.02
C ALA A 174 22.68 9.45 4.46
N PRO A 175 23.67 10.25 4.91
CA PRO A 175 23.61 10.90 6.23
C PRO A 175 22.44 11.89 6.38
N LEU A 176 22.04 12.56 5.29
CA LEU A 176 20.91 13.48 5.30
C LEU A 176 19.58 12.75 5.52
N TYR A 177 19.39 11.58 4.91
CA TYR A 177 18.22 10.73 5.16
C TYR A 177 18.15 10.27 6.63
N VAL A 178 19.29 9.84 7.19
CA VAL A 178 19.37 9.43 8.60
C VAL A 178 19.00 10.58 9.53
N ASN A 179 19.55 11.77 9.30
CA ASN A 179 19.23 12.97 10.07
C ASN A 179 17.76 13.35 9.90
N PHE A 180 17.21 13.31 8.69
CA PHE A 180 15.80 13.60 8.45
C PHE A 180 14.89 12.65 9.25
N ALA A 181 15.17 11.34 9.21
CA ALA A 181 14.41 10.34 9.96
C ALA A 181 14.44 10.62 11.47
N TYR A 182 15.61 10.94 12.02
CA TYR A 182 15.75 11.29 13.44
C TYR A 182 15.02 12.60 13.80
N ASN A 183 15.13 13.64 12.98
CA ASN A 183 14.50 14.93 13.28
C ASN A 183 12.96 14.92 13.22
N ARG A 184 12.33 13.86 12.69
CA ARG A 184 10.88 13.65 12.82
C ARG A 184 10.46 13.27 14.25
N PHE A 185 11.34 12.63 15.05
CA PHE A 185 10.99 12.11 16.38
C PHE A 185 10.47 13.19 17.34
N PRO A 186 11.08 14.40 17.44
CA PRO A 186 10.53 15.49 18.24
C PRO A 186 9.09 15.89 17.87
N LEU A 187 8.75 15.95 16.59
CA LEU A 187 7.38 16.26 16.13
C LEU A 187 6.40 15.18 16.59
N MET A 188 6.71 13.91 16.31
CA MET A 188 5.86 12.77 16.66
C MET A 188 5.69 12.64 18.19
N ASN A 189 6.76 12.91 18.94
CA ASN A 189 6.72 12.97 20.40
C ASN A 189 5.80 14.08 20.90
N ALA A 190 5.92 15.31 20.39
CA ALA A 190 5.03 16.41 20.76
C ALA A 190 3.57 16.11 20.40
N PHE A 191 3.31 15.50 19.24
CA PHE A 191 1.95 15.10 18.86
C PHE A 191 1.40 14.03 19.80
N ARG A 192 2.18 13.01 20.18
CA ARG A 192 1.76 11.99 21.15
C ARG A 192 1.52 12.57 22.54
N ARG A 193 2.38 13.48 23.00
CA ARG A 193 2.18 14.23 24.25
C ARG A 193 0.86 15.01 24.23
N SER A 194 0.54 15.66 23.11
CA SER A 194 -0.76 16.31 22.90
C SER A 194 -1.92 15.30 22.98
N LEU A 195 -1.78 14.13 22.33
CA LEU A 195 -2.80 13.06 22.34
C LEU A 195 -3.07 12.49 23.73
N THR A 196 -2.03 12.29 24.54
CA THR A 196 -2.10 11.69 25.89
C THR A 196 -2.35 12.72 27.00
N GLY A 197 -2.26 14.01 26.70
CA GLY A 197 -2.40 15.08 27.68
C GLY A 197 -1.14 15.36 28.52
N ASP A 198 0.00 14.79 28.15
CA ASP A 198 1.30 15.02 28.78
C ASP A 198 1.94 16.32 28.29
N ILE A 199 1.28 17.44 28.60
CA ILE A 199 1.71 18.78 28.17
C ILE A 199 2.41 19.55 29.31
N PRO A 200 3.37 20.44 29.01
CA PRO A 200 4.09 21.19 30.03
C PRO A 200 3.18 22.11 30.84
N THR A 201 3.51 22.34 32.11
CA THR A 201 2.83 23.32 32.95
C THR A 201 2.87 24.71 32.31
N GLY A 202 1.73 25.39 32.26
CA GLY A 202 1.59 26.71 31.63
C GLY A 202 1.31 26.67 30.13
N SER A 203 1.30 25.50 29.51
CA SER A 203 0.85 25.34 28.12
C SER A 203 -0.67 25.27 28.00
N THR A 204 -1.21 25.78 26.89
CA THR A 204 -2.62 25.63 26.48
C THR A 204 -2.80 24.56 25.39
N GLY A 205 -1.73 23.90 24.95
CA GLY A 205 -1.73 22.94 23.85
C GLY A 205 -0.55 23.15 22.89
N LEU A 206 -0.60 22.48 21.74
CA LEU A 206 0.44 22.63 20.71
C LEU A 206 0.48 24.09 20.21
N ASN A 207 1.68 24.65 20.17
CA ASN A 207 1.96 25.93 19.56
C ASN A 207 2.22 25.72 18.06
N SER A 208 1.22 26.01 17.23
CA SER A 208 1.29 25.81 15.77
C SER A 208 2.49 26.53 15.14
N GLN A 209 2.82 27.74 15.58
CA GLN A 209 3.97 28.49 15.06
C GLN A 209 5.30 27.78 15.35
N ALA A 210 5.48 27.24 16.56
CA ALA A 210 6.67 26.49 16.93
C ALA A 210 6.81 25.20 16.11
N VAL A 211 5.69 24.49 15.89
CA VAL A 211 5.65 23.30 15.03
C VAL A 211 5.99 23.66 13.58
N SER A 212 5.35 24.69 13.00
CA SER A 212 5.65 25.19 11.65
C SER A 212 7.12 25.58 11.49
N THR A 213 7.68 26.31 12.46
CA THR A 213 9.09 26.71 12.43
C THR A 213 10.03 25.52 12.47
N TYR A 214 9.70 24.49 13.27
CA TYR A 214 10.47 23.26 13.33
C TYR A 214 10.41 22.46 12.02
N THR A 215 9.22 22.30 11.44
CA THR A 215 9.04 21.60 10.17
C THR A 215 9.69 22.34 9.00
N ALA A 216 9.68 23.68 8.99
CA ALA A 216 10.46 24.48 8.04
C ALA A 216 11.96 24.16 8.12
N GLY A 217 12.48 24.01 9.34
CA GLY A 217 13.84 23.55 9.60
C GLY A 217 14.10 22.16 9.02
N LEU A 218 13.19 21.20 9.25
CA LEU A 218 13.28 19.84 8.71
C LEU A 218 13.31 19.83 7.16
N TYR A 219 12.50 20.67 6.52
CA TYR A 219 12.38 20.76 5.07
C TYR A 219 13.61 21.38 4.37
N LYS A 220 14.54 22.00 5.11
CA LYS A 220 15.85 22.37 4.53
C LYS A 220 16.60 21.16 4.01
N THR A 221 16.51 20.02 4.72
CA THR A 221 17.07 18.76 4.24
C THR A 221 16.33 18.26 3.00
N ASP A 222 15.00 18.40 2.92
CA ASP A 222 14.25 18.05 1.70
C ASP A 222 14.68 18.91 0.50
N ALA A 223 14.99 20.19 0.72
CA ALA A 223 15.53 21.08 -0.30
C ALA A 223 16.93 20.66 -0.76
N ASP A 224 17.82 20.27 0.17
CA ASP A 224 19.14 19.70 -0.16
C ASP A 224 19.01 18.40 -0.98
N LEU A 225 18.09 17.51 -0.59
CA LEU A 225 17.85 16.26 -1.30
C LEU A 225 17.33 16.53 -2.72
N SER A 226 16.32 17.38 -2.85
CA SER A 226 15.68 17.73 -4.13
C SER A 226 16.62 18.43 -5.10
N TYR A 227 17.30 19.49 -4.65
CA TYR A 227 18.19 20.28 -5.50
C TYR A 227 19.36 19.44 -6.02
N ASN A 228 20.10 18.78 -5.12
CA ASN A 228 21.28 18.01 -5.52
C ASN A 228 20.91 16.82 -6.42
N ARG A 229 19.75 16.20 -6.18
CA ARG A 229 19.23 15.15 -7.06
C ARG A 229 18.93 15.68 -8.45
N ALA A 230 18.22 16.81 -8.57
CA ALA A 230 17.92 17.40 -9.87
C ALA A 230 19.17 17.76 -10.67
N ILE A 231 20.21 18.30 -10.02
CA ILE A 231 21.49 18.60 -10.67
C ILE A 231 22.14 17.32 -11.22
N VAL A 232 22.36 16.32 -10.37
CA VAL A 232 23.05 15.09 -10.78
C VAL A 232 22.26 14.28 -11.81
N VAL A 233 20.95 14.15 -11.61
CA VAL A 233 20.09 13.42 -12.55
C VAL A 233 19.97 14.18 -13.86
N GLY A 234 19.90 15.51 -13.85
CA GLY A 234 19.90 16.34 -15.05
C GLY A 234 21.19 16.20 -15.87
N GLU A 235 22.35 16.18 -15.21
CA GLU A 235 23.64 15.88 -15.85
C GLU A 235 23.68 14.48 -16.48
N ILE A 236 23.11 13.47 -15.84
CA ILE A 236 23.03 12.12 -16.41
C ILE A 236 22.13 12.14 -17.65
N ILE A 237 20.95 12.73 -17.57
CA ILE A 237 19.97 12.80 -18.67
C ILE A 237 20.55 13.52 -19.89
N THR A 238 21.23 14.65 -19.68
CA THR A 238 21.88 15.41 -20.77
C THR A 238 23.04 14.65 -21.42
N SER A 239 23.59 13.64 -20.75
CA SER A 239 24.67 12.79 -21.26
C SER A 239 24.19 11.51 -21.96
N PHE A 240 22.89 11.27 -22.10
CA PHE A 240 22.39 10.03 -22.69
C PHE A 240 22.80 9.87 -24.16
N THR A 241 23.32 8.68 -24.48
CA THR A 241 23.58 8.27 -25.87
C THR A 241 22.27 7.93 -26.59
N ASP A 242 22.32 7.80 -27.90
CA ASP A 242 21.13 7.48 -28.69
C ASP A 242 20.65 6.04 -28.44
N GLU A 243 21.56 5.11 -28.14
CA GLU A 243 21.23 3.75 -27.69
C GLU A 243 20.50 3.78 -26.35
N GLN A 244 20.94 4.66 -25.43
CA GLN A 244 20.29 4.78 -24.13
C GLN A 244 18.87 5.32 -24.26
N LYS A 245 18.68 6.37 -25.07
CA LYS A 245 17.35 6.92 -25.40
C LYS A 245 16.48 5.86 -26.09
N ALA A 246 17.03 5.08 -27.01
CA ALA A 246 16.30 4.01 -27.70
C ALA A 246 15.86 2.88 -26.77
N TYR A 247 16.63 2.56 -25.72
CA TYR A 247 16.21 1.62 -24.69
C TYR A 247 15.03 2.17 -23.88
N LEU A 248 15.15 3.41 -23.38
CA LEU A 248 14.09 4.09 -22.61
C LEU A 248 12.81 4.36 -23.43
N ALA A 249 12.93 4.47 -24.75
CA ALA A 249 11.78 4.61 -25.64
C ALA A 249 10.87 3.37 -25.63
N LYS A 250 11.41 2.18 -25.35
CA LYS A 250 10.65 0.92 -25.24
C LYS A 250 9.84 0.84 -23.94
N MET A 251 10.28 1.56 -22.91
CA MET A 251 9.63 1.62 -21.62
C MET A 251 8.57 2.74 -21.64
N GLN A 252 7.31 2.35 -21.59
CA GLN A 252 6.18 3.29 -21.48
C GLN A 252 6.12 3.84 -20.04
N PHE A 253 5.74 5.11 -19.89
CA PHE A 253 5.71 5.77 -18.58
C PHE A 253 4.76 5.07 -17.59
N ASN A 254 3.55 4.72 -18.04
CA ASN A 254 2.46 4.21 -17.21
C ASN A 254 2.09 2.76 -17.50
N ASN A 255 3.07 1.93 -17.87
CA ASN A 255 2.81 0.52 -18.15
C ASN A 255 4.01 -0.32 -17.75
N TYR A 256 3.96 -0.84 -16.52
CA TYR A 256 4.96 -1.73 -15.92
C TYR A 256 5.34 -2.92 -16.82
N LEU A 257 4.38 -3.50 -17.55
CA LEU A 257 4.63 -4.67 -18.41
C LEU A 257 5.47 -4.33 -19.66
N SER A 258 5.57 -3.04 -20.02
CA SER A 258 6.47 -2.61 -21.10
C SER A 258 7.94 -2.61 -20.71
N TRP A 259 8.26 -2.72 -19.41
CA TRP A 259 9.63 -2.66 -18.92
C TRP A 259 10.27 -4.03 -18.96
N PRO A 260 11.48 -4.18 -19.53
CA PRO A 260 12.21 -5.45 -19.45
C PRO A 260 12.35 -5.96 -18.02
N ASP A 261 12.34 -7.28 -17.84
CA ASP A 261 12.63 -7.89 -16.55
C ASP A 261 14.14 -8.02 -16.37
N VAL A 262 14.72 -7.14 -15.56
CA VAL A 262 16.16 -7.01 -15.37
C VAL A 262 16.50 -7.36 -13.93
N ALA A 263 17.36 -8.37 -13.77
CA ALA A 263 17.81 -8.83 -12.45
C ALA A 263 18.62 -7.75 -11.72
N GLU A 264 18.49 -7.72 -10.39
CA GLU A 264 19.27 -6.84 -9.52
C GLU A 264 20.76 -7.23 -9.57
N ASP A 265 21.63 -6.26 -9.85
CA ASP A 265 23.08 -6.45 -9.81
C ASP A 265 23.57 -6.62 -8.37
N GLN A 266 23.79 -7.89 -7.99
CA GLN A 266 24.22 -8.26 -6.64
C GLN A 266 25.61 -7.73 -6.30
N ASN A 267 26.50 -7.54 -7.28
CA ASN A 267 27.85 -7.02 -7.02
C ASN A 267 27.79 -5.53 -6.75
N PHE A 268 27.01 -4.79 -7.55
CA PHE A 268 26.76 -3.38 -7.34
C PHE A 268 26.12 -3.12 -5.96
N LYS A 269 25.08 -3.90 -5.59
CA LYS A 269 24.45 -3.83 -4.27
C LYS A 269 25.42 -4.04 -3.12
N LYS A 270 26.26 -5.09 -3.19
CA LYS A 270 27.26 -5.40 -2.15
C LYS A 270 28.34 -4.33 -2.01
N SER A 271 28.53 -3.47 -3.01
CA SER A 271 29.51 -2.39 -2.98
C SER A 271 29.06 -1.16 -2.18
N LEU A 272 27.80 -1.12 -1.75
CA LEU A 272 27.16 -0.01 -1.06
C LEU A 272 26.62 -0.45 0.31
N THR A 273 26.52 0.49 1.24
CA THR A 273 25.71 0.30 2.45
C THR A 273 24.22 0.21 2.09
N ASN A 274 23.39 -0.28 3.02
CA ASN A 274 21.95 -0.37 2.80
C ASN A 274 21.33 1.00 2.46
N ASP A 275 21.62 2.03 3.26
CA ASP A 275 21.10 3.39 3.07
C ASP A 275 21.54 3.99 1.72
N GLU A 276 22.81 3.77 1.31
CA GLU A 276 23.31 4.20 -0.01
C GLU A 276 22.64 3.46 -1.16
N PHE A 277 22.45 2.14 -1.05
CA PHE A 277 21.79 1.35 -2.09
C PHE A 277 20.32 1.75 -2.27
N VAL A 278 19.58 1.94 -1.17
CA VAL A 278 18.20 2.44 -1.19
C VAL A 278 18.11 3.80 -1.86
N ALA A 279 19.07 4.68 -1.57
CA ALA A 279 19.16 5.99 -2.19
C ALA A 279 19.38 5.87 -3.71
N VAL A 280 20.34 5.04 -4.15
CA VAL A 280 20.59 4.81 -5.59
C VAL A 280 19.35 4.24 -6.29
N MET A 281 18.67 3.27 -5.70
CA MET A 281 17.44 2.70 -6.27
C MET A 281 16.35 3.76 -6.42
N THR A 282 16.20 4.64 -5.42
CA THR A 282 15.28 5.78 -5.47
C THR A 282 15.63 6.72 -6.63
N TYR A 283 16.90 7.11 -6.75
CA TYR A 283 17.34 8.02 -7.82
C TYR A 283 17.18 7.40 -9.20
N ALA A 284 17.48 6.11 -9.36
CA ALA A 284 17.33 5.41 -10.62
C ALA A 284 15.85 5.34 -11.04
N SER A 285 14.94 5.02 -10.11
CA SER A 285 13.51 5.02 -10.40
C SER A 285 12.96 6.40 -10.72
N GLU A 286 13.40 7.42 -9.99
CA GLU A 286 12.96 8.81 -10.20
C GLU A 286 13.56 9.43 -11.46
N LEU A 287 14.79 9.04 -11.84
CA LEU A 287 15.39 9.43 -13.10
C LEU A 287 14.50 9.03 -14.27
N PHE A 288 13.96 7.81 -14.24
CA PHE A 288 13.05 7.34 -15.28
C PHE A 288 11.75 8.13 -15.29
N SER A 289 11.09 8.26 -14.13
CA SER A 289 9.81 8.97 -14.05
C SER A 289 9.95 10.45 -14.41
N TRP A 290 11.07 11.08 -14.07
CA TRP A 290 11.33 12.48 -14.42
C TRP A 290 11.65 12.66 -15.92
N TYR A 291 12.45 11.75 -16.48
CA TYR A 291 12.80 11.75 -17.90
C TYR A 291 11.58 11.50 -18.81
N LYS A 292 10.74 10.52 -18.45
CA LYS A 292 9.55 10.13 -19.24
C LYS A 292 8.30 10.95 -18.90
N GLY A 293 8.25 11.54 -17.70
CA GLY A 293 7.09 12.25 -17.18
C GLY A 293 7.06 13.73 -17.53
N GLY A 294 5.92 14.35 -17.21
CA GLY A 294 5.66 15.79 -17.40
C GLY A 294 5.65 16.56 -16.09
N LEU A 295 5.58 17.90 -16.20
CA LEU A 295 5.41 18.77 -15.03
C LEU A 295 4.19 18.36 -14.20
N GLU A 296 3.12 17.90 -14.84
CA GLU A 296 1.94 17.35 -14.17
C GLU A 296 2.29 16.22 -13.19
N ALA A 297 3.13 15.28 -13.62
CA ALA A 297 3.58 14.16 -12.79
C ALA A 297 4.41 14.66 -11.59
N ASP A 298 5.32 15.60 -11.82
CA ASP A 298 6.21 16.14 -10.78
C ASP A 298 5.46 16.91 -9.69
N VAL A 299 4.40 17.63 -10.08
CA VAL A 299 3.58 18.44 -9.18
C VAL A 299 2.57 17.59 -8.41
N TYR A 300 2.10 16.50 -9.01
CA TYR A 300 1.15 15.59 -8.37
C TYR A 300 1.66 15.08 -7.02
N PHE A 301 0.73 14.92 -6.08
CA PHE A 301 0.96 14.25 -4.80
C PHE A 301 -0.29 13.49 -4.39
N CYS A 302 -0.10 12.40 -3.63
CA CYS A 302 -1.23 11.74 -2.99
C CYS A 302 -1.76 12.55 -1.80
N PRO A 303 -3.07 12.51 -1.50
CA PRO A 303 -3.65 13.24 -0.37
C PRO A 303 -2.91 13.01 0.96
N GLU A 304 -2.33 11.83 1.13
CA GLU A 304 -1.58 11.36 2.31
C GLU A 304 -0.19 11.98 2.46
N ARG A 305 0.21 12.83 1.52
CA ARG A 305 1.56 13.39 1.45
C ARG A 305 1.90 14.29 2.64
N HIS A 306 0.90 14.95 3.21
CA HIS A 306 1.05 15.88 4.32
C HIS A 306 0.69 15.22 5.64
N GLY A 307 1.34 15.62 6.73
CA GLY A 307 1.04 15.07 8.04
C GLY A 307 1.44 13.61 8.18
N THR A 308 2.63 13.22 7.72
CA THR A 308 3.11 11.82 7.74
C THR A 308 3.59 11.35 9.13
N TYR A 309 3.01 11.89 10.21
CA TYR A 309 3.49 11.74 11.61
C TYR A 309 2.52 10.93 12.49
N PHE A 310 1.53 10.28 11.88
CA PHE A 310 0.32 9.75 12.54
C PHE A 310 0.15 8.23 12.40
N GLY A 311 1.19 7.52 11.94
CA GLY A 311 1.20 6.05 11.86
C GLY A 311 0.36 5.44 10.74
N GLY A 312 -0.24 6.25 9.85
CA GLY A 312 -1.02 5.77 8.71
C GLY A 312 -0.22 4.84 7.79
N PHE A 313 1.04 5.18 7.50
CA PHE A 313 1.92 4.31 6.71
C PHE A 313 2.24 3.00 7.42
N TYR A 314 2.41 2.98 8.74
CA TYR A 314 2.56 1.73 9.47
C TYR A 314 1.31 0.85 9.30
N MET A 315 0.12 1.44 9.51
CA MET A 315 -1.14 0.71 9.39
C MET A 315 -1.34 0.10 7.99
N LYS A 316 -0.87 0.80 6.95
CA LYS A 316 -1.06 0.41 5.55
C LYS A 316 0.06 -0.46 4.97
N ASP A 317 1.31 -0.05 5.18
CA ASP A 317 2.47 -0.59 4.45
C ASP A 317 3.23 -1.65 5.26
N TYR A 318 3.04 -1.71 6.59
CA TYR A 318 3.66 -2.76 7.40
C TYR A 318 3.31 -4.18 6.92
N PRO A 319 2.05 -4.51 6.54
CA PRO A 319 1.72 -5.82 5.98
C PRO A 319 2.43 -6.16 4.67
N ALA A 320 2.92 -5.14 3.93
CA ALA A 320 3.69 -5.32 2.71
C ALA A 320 5.16 -5.69 2.99
N MET A 321 5.67 -5.49 4.22
CA MET A 321 7.06 -5.78 4.54
C MET A 321 7.40 -7.24 4.28
N ASN A 322 8.48 -7.47 3.53
CA ASN A 322 8.99 -8.80 3.17
C ASN A 322 7.99 -9.66 2.36
N ASN A 323 7.07 -9.02 1.64
CA ASN A 323 6.12 -9.70 0.77
C ASN A 323 6.14 -9.13 -0.65
N PRO A 324 6.94 -9.73 -1.58
CA PRO A 324 7.11 -9.19 -2.92
C PRO A 324 5.80 -9.17 -3.74
N ASP A 325 4.89 -10.10 -3.44
CA ASP A 325 3.62 -10.25 -4.14
C ASP A 325 2.47 -9.48 -3.45
N TYR A 326 2.77 -8.65 -2.45
CA TYR A 326 1.77 -7.83 -1.78
C TYR A 326 1.33 -6.67 -2.66
N PHE A 327 0.01 -6.54 -2.81
CA PHE A 327 -0.64 -5.36 -3.36
C PHE A 327 -1.34 -4.64 -2.23
N ILE A 328 -1.03 -3.37 -2.06
CA ILE A 328 -1.75 -2.53 -1.10
C ILE A 328 -3.11 -2.20 -1.71
N GLY A 329 -4.20 -2.57 -1.01
CA GLY A 329 -5.55 -2.18 -1.40
C GLY A 329 -5.65 -0.66 -1.55
N THR A 330 -6.14 -0.19 -2.69
CA THR A 330 -6.29 1.25 -2.98
C THR A 330 -7.43 1.90 -2.20
N ASP A 331 -8.33 1.09 -1.66
CA ASP A 331 -9.55 1.42 -0.94
C ASP A 331 -9.35 1.52 0.58
N ILE A 332 -8.36 0.84 1.15
CA ILE A 332 -8.14 0.74 2.61
C ILE A 332 -8.15 2.10 3.31
N THR A 333 -7.50 3.11 2.72
CA THR A 333 -7.46 4.49 3.25
C THR A 333 -8.87 5.08 3.31
N GLY A 334 -9.62 4.94 2.22
CA GLY A 334 -10.98 5.49 2.10
C GLY A 334 -11.98 4.81 3.01
N GLU A 335 -12.02 3.48 3.00
CA GLU A 335 -12.98 2.70 3.78
C GLU A 335 -12.72 2.82 5.27
N SER A 336 -11.46 2.71 5.70
CA SER A 336 -11.10 2.81 7.12
C SER A 336 -11.29 4.24 7.64
N GLY A 337 -11.00 5.26 6.81
CA GLY A 337 -11.31 6.66 7.13
C GLY A 337 -12.81 6.90 7.32
N LYS A 338 -13.64 6.38 6.40
CA LYS A 338 -15.10 6.46 6.51
C LYS A 338 -15.63 5.73 7.76
N ALA A 339 -15.13 4.53 8.03
CA ALA A 339 -15.52 3.74 9.19
C ALA A 339 -15.11 4.40 10.52
N PHE A 340 -13.95 5.06 10.56
CA PHE A 340 -13.53 5.88 11.71
C PHE A 340 -14.54 7.01 11.96
N LEU A 341 -14.87 7.80 10.93
CA LEU A 341 -15.85 8.88 11.04
C LEU A 341 -17.25 8.39 11.45
N ASN A 342 -17.64 7.18 11.06
CA ASN A 342 -18.93 6.59 11.46
C ASN A 342 -18.95 6.09 12.91
N THR A 343 -17.79 5.89 13.52
CA THR A 343 -17.68 5.51 14.94
C THR A 343 -17.80 6.74 15.86
N LEU A 344 -17.49 7.93 15.34
CA LEU A 344 -17.53 9.19 16.09
C LEU A 344 -18.97 9.72 16.26
N ASP A 345 -19.24 10.36 17.39
CA ASP A 345 -20.45 11.17 17.55
C ASP A 345 -20.37 12.47 16.74
N SER A 346 -21.44 13.28 16.75
CA SER A 346 -21.53 14.51 15.97
C SER A 346 -20.47 15.56 16.36
N GLU A 347 -20.12 15.69 17.64
CA GLU A 347 -19.14 16.67 18.11
C GLU A 347 -17.71 16.24 17.74
N GLN A 348 -17.40 14.97 17.96
CA GLN A 348 -16.12 14.35 17.57
C GLN A 348 -15.91 14.39 16.06
N LYS A 349 -16.95 14.05 15.28
CA LYS A 349 -16.90 14.07 13.82
C LYS A 349 -16.66 15.49 13.30
N ALA A 350 -17.31 16.49 13.88
CA ALA A 350 -17.13 17.90 13.51
C ALA A 350 -15.67 18.37 13.65
N LEU A 351 -14.94 17.89 14.67
CA LEU A 351 -13.52 18.20 14.86
C LEU A 351 -12.65 17.70 13.70
N VAL A 352 -12.97 16.55 13.11
CA VAL A 352 -12.21 15.98 11.99
C VAL A 352 -12.63 16.60 10.67
N THR A 353 -13.95 16.73 10.42
CA THR A 353 -14.46 17.32 9.17
C THR A 353 -14.12 18.80 9.04
N GLY A 354 -14.03 19.54 10.15
CA GLY A 354 -13.67 20.96 10.16
C GLY A 354 -12.25 21.24 9.65
N ILE A 355 -11.35 20.25 9.70
CA ILE A 355 -9.97 20.38 9.21
C ILE A 355 -9.95 20.81 7.74
N ILE A 356 -10.87 20.28 6.93
CA ILE A 356 -10.88 20.49 5.47
C ILE A 356 -10.91 21.95 5.10
N GLU A 357 -11.76 22.73 5.76
CA GLU A 357 -11.86 24.15 5.47
C GLU A 357 -10.64 24.92 5.98
N GLU A 358 -10.17 24.60 7.19
CA GLU A 358 -9.03 25.27 7.81
C GLU A 358 -7.71 25.04 7.05
N GLN A 359 -7.50 23.87 6.46
CA GLN A 359 -6.28 23.56 5.71
C GLN A 359 -6.29 24.06 4.26
N ARG A 360 -7.47 24.41 3.70
CA ARG A 360 -7.67 24.56 2.25
C ARG A 360 -6.69 25.55 1.61
N ALA A 361 -6.43 26.66 2.30
CA ALA A 361 -5.48 27.68 1.82
C ALA A 361 -4.03 27.17 1.79
N ALA A 362 -3.59 26.47 2.84
CA ALA A 362 -2.26 25.89 2.92
C ALA A 362 -2.04 24.84 1.82
N LEU A 363 -3.02 23.98 1.58
CA LEU A 363 -2.94 22.94 0.55
C LEU A 363 -2.84 23.54 -0.87
N LYS A 364 -3.58 24.62 -1.13
CA LYS A 364 -3.49 25.38 -2.41
C LYS A 364 -2.12 26.03 -2.59
N GLU A 365 -1.57 26.64 -1.55
CA GLU A 365 -0.23 27.25 -1.60
C GLU A 365 0.84 26.18 -1.84
N ILE A 366 0.73 25.00 -1.21
CA ILE A 366 1.64 23.87 -1.46
C ILE A 366 1.60 23.44 -2.93
N ALA A 367 0.43 23.33 -3.55
CA ALA A 367 0.32 23.00 -4.97
C ALA A 367 1.05 24.03 -5.87
N GLN A 368 0.94 25.33 -5.55
CA GLN A 368 1.64 26.41 -6.26
C GLN A 368 3.16 26.34 -6.06
N ILE A 369 3.60 26.07 -4.82
CA ILE A 369 5.01 25.85 -4.48
C ILE A 369 5.56 24.67 -5.28
N ARG A 370 4.87 23.53 -5.27
CA ARG A 370 5.27 22.33 -6.02
C ARG A 370 5.39 22.60 -7.51
N THR A 371 4.45 23.35 -8.08
CA THR A 371 4.49 23.79 -9.48
C THR A 371 5.75 24.62 -9.77
N THR A 372 6.03 25.60 -8.91
CA THR A 372 7.17 26.51 -9.10
C THR A 372 8.50 25.79 -8.92
N VAL A 373 8.64 24.96 -7.89
CA VAL A 373 9.83 24.17 -7.60
C VAL A 373 10.10 23.17 -8.71
N SER A 374 9.10 22.38 -9.13
CA SER A 374 9.27 21.38 -10.19
C SER A 374 9.67 22.01 -11.53
N THR A 375 9.08 23.16 -11.86
CA THR A 375 9.47 23.95 -13.05
C THR A 375 10.93 24.42 -12.97
N GLU A 376 11.36 24.88 -11.79
CA GLU A 376 12.73 25.35 -11.56
C GLU A 376 13.74 24.19 -11.64
N LEU A 377 13.44 23.04 -11.00
CA LEU A 377 14.30 21.86 -11.02
C LEU A 377 14.47 21.28 -12.43
N ARG A 378 13.40 21.27 -13.25
CA ARG A 378 13.45 20.79 -14.65
C ARG A 378 14.44 21.54 -15.53
N LYS A 379 14.86 22.76 -15.17
CA LYS A 379 15.94 23.45 -15.90
C LYS A 379 17.22 22.61 -15.96
N ALA A 380 17.52 21.82 -14.93
CA ALA A 380 18.68 20.93 -14.93
C ALA A 380 18.62 19.85 -16.03
N MET A 381 17.44 19.33 -16.37
CA MET A 381 17.29 18.35 -17.47
C MET A 381 17.62 18.95 -18.83
N ALA A 382 17.48 20.27 -18.98
CA ALA A 382 17.82 21.00 -20.20
C ALA A 382 19.25 21.58 -20.18
N GLY A 383 20.07 21.23 -19.16
CA GLY A 383 21.40 21.80 -18.96
C GLY A 383 21.40 23.27 -18.51
N GLY A 384 20.25 23.78 -18.06
CA GLY A 384 20.10 25.14 -17.55
C GLY A 384 20.43 25.26 -16.07
N THR A 385 20.69 26.50 -15.63
CA THR A 385 20.95 26.82 -14.22
C THR A 385 19.66 26.80 -13.40
N VAL A 386 19.68 26.06 -12.29
CA VAL A 386 18.60 26.02 -11.28
C VAL A 386 18.86 27.07 -10.21
N ASP A 387 17.88 27.93 -9.92
CA ASP A 387 17.95 28.89 -8.81
C ASP A 387 17.83 28.17 -7.46
N LYS A 388 18.97 27.90 -6.83
CA LYS A 388 19.07 27.23 -5.53
C LYS A 388 18.34 28.00 -4.42
N ALA A 389 18.49 29.33 -4.38
CA ALA A 389 17.92 30.15 -3.31
C ALA A 389 16.39 30.11 -3.36
N LYS A 390 15.82 30.20 -4.57
CA LYS A 390 14.39 30.06 -4.81
C LYS A 390 13.86 28.69 -4.41
N VAL A 391 14.52 27.61 -4.81
CA VAL A 391 14.14 26.23 -4.42
C VAL A 391 14.12 26.09 -2.90
N TYR A 392 15.17 26.56 -2.21
CA TYR A 392 15.29 26.42 -0.76
C TYR A 392 14.25 27.25 -0.01
N SER A 393 14.01 28.49 -0.45
CA SER A 393 13.00 29.34 0.15
C SER A 393 11.60 28.75 0.00
N LEU A 394 11.26 28.22 -1.17
CA LEU A 394 9.93 27.66 -1.43
C LEU A 394 9.71 26.33 -0.71
N ILE A 395 10.71 25.45 -0.66
CA ILE A 395 10.61 24.19 0.10
C ILE A 395 10.59 24.46 1.62
N GLY A 396 11.31 25.49 2.10
CA GLY A 396 11.17 25.95 3.49
C GLY A 396 9.74 26.38 3.81
N ARG A 397 9.12 27.17 2.93
CA ARG A 397 7.71 27.58 3.05
C ARG A 397 6.75 26.39 2.98
N TYR A 398 7.01 25.40 2.13
CA TYR A 398 6.28 24.14 2.14
C TYR A 398 6.33 23.54 3.55
N GLY A 399 7.51 23.38 4.14
CA GLY A 399 7.66 22.81 5.47
C GLY A 399 6.88 23.56 6.56
N GLU A 400 6.81 24.89 6.49
CA GLU A 400 5.98 25.68 7.40
C GLU A 400 4.49 25.29 7.32
N LEU A 401 3.97 25.14 6.09
CA LEU A 401 2.59 24.78 5.81
C LEU A 401 2.28 23.34 6.21
N ASP A 402 3.18 22.39 5.95
CA ASP A 402 3.05 21.00 6.43
C ASP A 402 3.04 20.95 7.96
N GLY A 403 3.91 21.72 8.62
CA GLY A 403 3.90 21.85 10.08
C GLY A 403 2.61 22.44 10.63
N GLN A 404 2.06 23.46 9.95
CA GLN A 404 0.79 24.10 10.34
C GLN A 404 -0.37 23.09 10.27
N MET A 405 -0.50 22.37 9.15
CA MET A 405 -1.52 21.34 8.97
C MET A 405 -1.33 20.19 9.96
N SER A 406 -0.08 19.74 10.18
CA SER A 406 0.21 18.67 11.13
C SER A 406 -0.14 19.04 12.57
N ALA A 407 0.14 20.27 12.99
CA ALA A 407 -0.26 20.77 14.31
C ALA A 407 -1.78 20.82 14.47
N LEU A 408 -2.50 21.24 13.42
CA LEU A 408 -3.96 21.21 13.36
C LEU A 408 -4.49 19.78 13.51
N TYR A 409 -3.97 18.82 12.74
CA TYR A 409 -4.42 17.42 12.77
C TYR A 409 -4.19 16.82 14.15
N ALA A 410 -2.98 16.96 14.71
CA ALA A 410 -2.63 16.45 16.04
C ALA A 410 -3.55 17.03 17.12
N SER A 411 -3.90 18.31 17.04
CA SER A 411 -4.78 18.98 17.99
C SER A 411 -6.22 18.47 17.88
N ARG A 412 -6.74 18.28 16.66
CA ARG A 412 -8.09 17.73 16.43
C ARG A 412 -8.18 16.25 16.85
N PHE A 413 -7.19 15.44 16.54
CA PHE A 413 -7.14 14.04 16.97
C PHE A 413 -7.01 13.92 18.49
N SER A 414 -6.25 14.80 19.16
CA SER A 414 -6.21 14.88 20.62
C SER A 414 -7.58 15.22 21.21
N ALA A 415 -8.28 16.21 20.64
CA ALA A 415 -9.61 16.60 21.10
C ALA A 415 -10.63 15.45 20.94
N VAL A 416 -10.62 14.72 19.82
CA VAL A 416 -11.42 13.50 19.63
C VAL A 416 -11.04 12.45 20.66
N ASN A 417 -9.74 12.14 20.81
CA ASN A 417 -9.27 11.11 21.73
C ASN A 417 -9.69 11.36 23.18
N LYS A 418 -9.77 12.61 23.62
CA LYS A 418 -10.17 12.97 24.99
C LYS A 418 -11.63 12.61 25.31
N THR A 419 -12.52 12.58 24.32
CA THR A 419 -13.95 12.38 24.54
C THR A 419 -14.45 11.00 24.08
N LEU A 420 -13.59 10.14 23.53
CA LEU A 420 -13.99 8.79 23.12
C LEU A 420 -14.47 7.95 24.30
N THR A 421 -15.66 7.35 24.13
CA THR A 421 -16.19 6.33 25.02
C THR A 421 -15.40 5.02 24.91
N GLU A 422 -15.50 4.14 25.91
CA GLU A 422 -14.85 2.83 25.90
C GLU A 422 -15.29 1.96 24.70
N SER A 423 -16.58 2.00 24.36
CA SER A 423 -17.15 1.27 23.21
C SER A 423 -16.57 1.76 21.88
N GLN A 424 -16.45 3.08 21.72
CA GLN A 424 -15.80 3.66 20.53
C GLN A 424 -14.33 3.22 20.46
N ARG A 425 -13.58 3.30 21.56
CA ARG A 425 -12.18 2.85 21.58
C ARG A 425 -12.04 1.39 21.16
N ALA A 426 -12.85 0.51 21.73
CA ALA A 426 -12.84 -0.91 21.38
C ALA A 426 -13.15 -1.15 19.89
N THR A 427 -14.09 -0.38 19.33
CA THR A 427 -14.45 -0.43 17.91
C THR A 427 -13.29 0.05 17.03
N LEU A 428 -12.67 1.18 17.37
CA LEU A 428 -11.55 1.73 16.61
C LEU A 428 -10.32 0.81 16.63
N VAL A 429 -10.02 0.16 17.76
CA VAL A 429 -8.91 -0.81 17.85
C VAL A 429 -9.15 -2.01 16.92
N LYS A 430 -10.40 -2.49 16.81
CA LYS A 430 -10.76 -3.54 15.84
C LYS A 430 -10.63 -3.03 14.41
N LEU A 431 -11.09 -1.81 14.15
CA LEU A 431 -11.04 -1.19 12.82
C LEU A 431 -9.60 -0.98 12.32
N ARG A 432 -8.65 -0.67 13.22
CA ARG A 432 -7.21 -0.61 12.88
C ARG A 432 -6.73 -1.91 12.22
N ASN A 433 -7.34 -3.05 12.56
CA ASN A 433 -7.14 -4.35 11.93
C ASN A 433 -5.66 -4.76 11.79
N LEU A 434 -4.84 -4.43 12.79
CA LEU A 434 -3.41 -4.76 12.80
C LEU A 434 -3.01 -5.21 14.22
N SER A 435 -2.68 -6.48 14.40
CA SER A 435 -2.30 -7.00 15.73
C SER A 435 -0.88 -6.63 16.14
N VAL A 436 -0.02 -6.30 15.18
CA VAL A 436 1.40 -6.01 15.46
C VAL A 436 1.56 -4.58 15.99
N VAL A 437 2.18 -4.48 17.16
CA VAL A 437 2.60 -3.22 17.77
C VAL A 437 4.13 -3.20 17.81
N PRO A 438 4.79 -2.13 17.30
CA PRO A 438 6.24 -2.03 17.33
C PRO A 438 6.78 -2.05 18.77
N GLN A 439 7.80 -2.87 19.03
CA GLN A 439 8.53 -2.88 20.32
C GLN A 439 9.48 -1.67 20.48
N GLY A 440 9.85 -1.04 19.36
CA GLY A 440 10.74 0.12 19.30
C GLY A 440 10.21 1.17 18.34
N ALA A 441 11.06 1.64 17.44
CA ALA A 441 10.74 2.62 16.41
C ALA A 441 11.24 2.14 15.04
N TYR A 442 11.10 3.00 14.03
CA TYR A 442 11.63 2.78 12.70
C TYR A 442 12.51 3.94 12.24
N LYS A 443 13.66 3.61 11.65
CA LYS A 443 14.41 4.49 10.74
C LYS A 443 13.84 4.26 9.35
N PHE A 444 12.92 5.13 8.93
CA PHE A 444 12.05 4.90 7.77
C PHE A 444 11.22 3.61 7.94
N SER A 445 11.62 2.51 7.30
CA SER A 445 11.00 1.20 7.44
C SER A 445 11.89 0.16 8.13
N THR A 446 13.11 0.56 8.55
CA THR A 446 14.05 -0.32 9.26
C THR A 446 13.78 -0.29 10.76
N PRO A 447 13.49 -1.42 11.42
CA PRO A 447 13.27 -1.46 12.87
C PRO A 447 14.52 -1.02 13.66
N VAL A 448 14.33 -0.13 14.63
CA VAL A 448 15.37 0.38 15.52
C VAL A 448 14.88 0.46 16.96
N ALA A 449 15.79 0.50 17.94
CA ALA A 449 15.43 0.86 19.30
C ALA A 449 14.90 2.31 19.33
N MET A 450 13.97 2.61 20.25
CA MET A 450 13.51 3.98 20.44
C MET A 450 14.71 4.87 20.83
N PRO A 451 15.08 5.89 20.04
CA PRO A 451 16.20 6.74 20.36
C PRO A 451 15.84 7.70 21.50
N ALA A 452 16.86 8.29 22.13
CA ALA A 452 16.65 9.43 23.00
C ALA A 452 16.01 10.58 22.18
N ILE A 453 14.91 11.14 22.67
CA ILE A 453 14.21 12.24 22.01
C ILE A 453 14.55 13.53 22.77
N PRO A 454 15.04 14.58 22.09
CA PRO A 454 15.26 15.88 22.71
C PRO A 454 13.99 16.46 23.34
N ASN A 455 14.15 17.42 24.27
CA ASN A 455 13.02 18.13 24.87
C ASN A 455 12.10 18.75 23.80
N THR A 456 10.79 18.62 23.95
CA THR A 456 9.77 19.11 23.01
C THR A 456 8.85 20.19 23.59
N ASP A 457 9.12 20.69 24.81
CA ASP A 457 8.27 21.69 25.48
C ASP A 457 8.06 22.98 24.69
N PHE A 458 9.04 23.38 23.87
CA PHE A 458 8.92 24.57 23.02
C PHE A 458 7.80 24.44 21.98
N MET A 459 7.45 23.22 21.55
CA MET A 459 6.31 22.95 20.68
C MET A 459 4.96 23.15 21.38
N PHE A 460 4.99 23.40 22.68
CA PHE A 460 3.84 23.72 23.54
C PHE A 460 3.87 25.17 24.03
N GLY A 461 4.77 26.00 23.49
CA GLY A 461 4.94 27.40 23.87
C GLY A 461 5.73 27.61 25.16
N VAL A 462 6.41 26.58 25.69
CA VAL A 462 7.17 26.66 26.93
C VAL A 462 8.68 26.53 26.63
N GLY A 463 9.46 27.52 27.09
CA GLY A 463 10.89 27.60 26.81
C GLY A 463 11.19 28.23 25.44
N SER A 464 12.42 28.04 24.96
CA SER A 464 12.91 28.64 23.71
C SER A 464 13.06 27.58 22.61
N LEU A 465 12.81 27.98 21.36
CA LEU A 465 13.11 27.18 20.18
C LEU A 465 14.62 26.87 20.11
N PRO A 466 15.02 25.61 19.84
CA PRO A 466 16.42 25.27 19.61
C PRO A 466 17.02 26.04 18.44
N GLN A 467 18.32 26.38 18.48
CA GLN A 467 18.98 27.10 17.37
C GLN A 467 19.00 26.29 16.07
N ASN A 468 19.09 24.96 16.18
CA ASN A 468 19.18 24.01 15.07
C ASN A 468 17.85 23.26 14.83
N VAL A 469 16.71 23.97 14.91
CA VAL A 469 15.38 23.38 14.70
C VAL A 469 15.31 22.53 13.42
N GLY A 470 14.85 21.28 13.57
CA GLY A 470 14.74 20.31 12.46
C GLY A 470 16.06 19.89 11.81
N GLN A 471 17.22 20.29 12.35
CA GLN A 471 18.55 20.07 11.78
C GLN A 471 19.53 19.47 12.81
N THR A 472 19.02 18.69 13.77
CA THR A 472 19.86 18.02 14.77
C THR A 472 20.55 16.81 14.17
N THR A 473 21.85 16.65 14.41
CA THR A 473 22.57 15.44 14.00
C THR A 473 22.05 14.22 14.76
N ALA A 474 21.73 13.16 14.03
CA ALA A 474 21.30 11.91 14.63
C ALA A 474 22.39 11.32 15.54
N PRO A 475 22.05 10.83 16.74
CA PRO A 475 23.01 10.11 17.59
C PRO A 475 23.58 8.89 16.86
N GLU A 476 24.86 8.57 17.11
CA GLU A 476 25.51 7.39 16.50
C GLU A 476 24.75 6.09 16.77
N SER A 477 24.13 5.98 17.95
CA SER A 477 23.30 4.82 18.33
C SER A 477 22.04 4.66 17.49
N PHE A 478 21.59 5.72 16.79
CA PHE A 478 20.49 5.68 15.82
C PHE A 478 21.04 5.49 14.40
N ALA A 479 22.11 6.22 14.06
CA ALA A 479 22.73 6.18 12.74
C ALA A 479 23.31 4.80 12.39
N ASN A 480 24.01 4.16 13.33
CA ASN A 480 24.74 2.90 13.14
C ASN A 480 23.94 1.65 13.54
N THR A 481 22.61 1.74 13.58
CA THR A 481 21.75 0.59 13.93
C THR A 481 21.86 -0.51 12.87
N ASN A 482 22.56 -1.59 13.20
CA ASN A 482 22.39 -2.88 12.57
C ASN A 482 21.14 -3.53 13.17
N ASP A 483 20.23 -4.02 12.32
CA ASP A 483 18.92 -4.59 12.61
C ASP A 483 18.77 -5.23 14.00
N LEU A 484 17.67 -4.91 14.69
CA LEU A 484 17.22 -5.57 15.94
C LEU A 484 17.02 -7.10 15.79
N ASN A 485 17.21 -7.67 14.60
CA ASN A 485 17.08 -9.10 14.30
C ASN A 485 18.42 -9.87 14.26
N LYS A 486 19.53 -9.27 14.71
CA LYS A 486 20.77 -10.04 14.92
C LYS A 486 20.67 -10.82 16.26
N PRO A 487 20.78 -12.16 16.26
CA PRO A 487 20.74 -12.92 17.52
C PRO A 487 21.94 -12.50 18.39
N GLY A 488 21.67 -11.87 19.53
CA GLY A 488 22.68 -11.47 20.53
C GLY A 488 22.68 -9.99 20.95
N ALA A 489 21.87 -9.12 20.33
CA ALA A 489 21.84 -7.70 20.70
C ALA A 489 20.77 -7.38 21.76
N ASN A 490 20.95 -7.86 22.99
CA ASN A 490 20.26 -7.30 24.16
C ASN A 490 21.05 -7.53 25.46
N THR A 491 21.84 -6.55 25.90
CA THR A 491 22.17 -6.33 27.32
C THR A 491 22.41 -4.84 27.54
N GLY A 492 21.34 -4.08 27.73
CA GLY A 492 21.45 -2.65 27.99
C GLY A 492 20.15 -2.00 28.40
N SER A 493 19.48 -2.53 29.44
CA SER A 493 18.39 -1.81 30.08
C SER A 493 18.93 -0.57 30.81
N PRO A 494 18.33 0.62 30.64
CA PRO A 494 18.54 1.72 31.56
C PRO A 494 17.68 1.48 32.82
N THR A 495 18.36 1.40 33.95
CA THR A 495 17.81 1.20 35.29
C THR A 495 17.01 2.43 35.76
N PRO A 496 15.81 2.26 36.34
CA PRO A 496 15.28 3.19 37.33
C PRO A 496 15.72 2.73 38.74
N ALA A 497 16.19 3.68 39.54
CA ALA A 497 16.68 3.44 40.89
C ALA A 497 15.59 2.99 41.88
N SER A 498 16.06 2.18 42.84
CA SER A 498 15.58 2.01 44.23
C SER A 498 14.43 1.02 44.52
N GLY A 499 14.72 0.07 45.42
CA GLY A 499 13.72 -0.69 46.18
C GLY A 499 14.12 -2.12 46.51
N THR A 500 14.87 -2.30 47.59
CA THR A 500 15.32 -3.57 48.19
C THR A 500 14.19 -4.55 48.56
N ASN A 501 14.37 -5.85 48.28
CA ASN A 501 14.39 -6.89 49.32
C ASN A 501 14.83 -8.28 48.83
N GLN A 502 15.61 -8.94 49.69
CA GLN A 502 16.21 -10.27 49.55
C GLN A 502 15.20 -11.41 49.72
N GLY A 503 15.50 -12.54 49.08
CA GLY A 503 14.90 -13.85 49.35
C GLY A 503 15.50 -14.96 48.47
N THR A 504 16.45 -15.70 49.04
CA THR A 504 17.28 -16.79 48.50
C THR A 504 16.53 -18.08 48.06
N PRO A 505 17.20 -19.06 47.39
CA PRO A 505 16.64 -19.90 46.34
C PRO A 505 16.40 -21.37 46.75
N ALA A 506 15.71 -22.14 45.91
CA ALA A 506 15.68 -23.60 45.98
C ALA A 506 16.01 -24.24 44.63
N SER A 507 17.12 -24.99 44.66
CA SER A 507 17.66 -25.87 43.64
C SER A 507 16.79 -27.12 43.45
N GLY A 508 16.65 -27.57 42.20
CA GLY A 508 16.04 -28.85 41.85
C GLY A 508 16.70 -29.40 40.58
N THR A 509 17.67 -30.28 40.79
CA THR A 509 18.50 -30.99 39.81
C THR A 509 17.71 -32.00 38.98
N ASN A 510 17.86 -31.97 37.65
CA ASN A 510 17.47 -33.07 36.76
C ASN A 510 18.72 -33.72 36.16
N THR A 511 18.86 -35.03 36.38
CA THR A 511 19.90 -35.91 35.82
C THR A 511 19.44 -36.55 34.50
N GLY A 512 20.41 -36.72 33.58
CA GLY A 512 20.34 -37.10 32.16
C GLY A 512 19.40 -38.24 31.74
N THR A 513 18.99 -38.30 30.47
CA THR A 513 19.86 -38.69 29.33
C THR A 513 19.27 -38.20 27.99
N PRO A 514 20.09 -37.89 26.95
CA PRO A 514 19.67 -37.12 25.78
C PRO A 514 19.11 -37.99 24.65
N ALA A 515 17.98 -37.57 24.08
CA ALA A 515 17.48 -38.08 22.81
C ALA A 515 17.64 -37.01 21.72
N ALA A 516 18.07 -37.48 20.54
CA ALA A 516 18.50 -36.74 19.38
C ALA A 516 17.59 -35.58 18.94
N GLY A 517 18.21 -34.52 18.42
CA GLY A 517 17.53 -33.34 17.89
C GLY A 517 16.65 -33.67 16.67
N ALA A 518 15.39 -33.28 16.77
CA ALA A 518 14.52 -33.04 15.64
C ALA A 518 14.18 -31.54 15.64
N ASN A 519 14.58 -30.83 14.60
CA ASN A 519 13.90 -29.58 14.23
C ASN A 519 12.45 -29.99 13.94
N SER A 520 11.50 -29.65 14.80
CA SER A 520 10.10 -29.91 14.54
C SER A 520 9.66 -29.09 13.32
N GLU A 521 9.39 -29.76 12.21
CA GLU A 521 8.78 -29.16 11.03
C GLU A 521 7.44 -28.53 11.43
N LYS A 522 7.19 -27.28 10.98
CA LYS A 522 5.94 -26.59 11.30
C LYS A 522 4.79 -27.26 10.57
N CYS A 523 3.73 -27.62 11.30
CA CYS A 523 2.58 -28.33 10.77
C CYS A 523 1.26 -27.79 11.33
N LEU A 524 0.22 -27.81 10.50
CA LEU A 524 -1.18 -27.75 10.93
C LEU A 524 -1.68 -29.17 11.15
N THR A 525 -1.78 -29.58 12.40
CA THR A 525 -2.33 -30.88 12.81
C THR A 525 -3.77 -30.75 13.32
N GLY A 526 -4.54 -31.85 13.29
CA GLY A 526 -5.89 -31.87 13.86
C GLY A 526 -6.97 -31.26 12.97
N SER A 527 -6.75 -31.22 11.64
CA SER A 527 -7.79 -30.84 10.70
C SER A 527 -9.02 -31.77 10.83
N PRO A 528 -10.26 -31.25 10.70
CA PRO A 528 -11.46 -32.07 10.66
C PRO A 528 -11.44 -33.15 9.57
N THR A 529 -10.63 -32.98 8.52
CA THR A 529 -10.43 -33.96 7.44
C THR A 529 -9.51 -35.12 7.82
N GLY A 530 -8.86 -35.04 8.98
CA GLY A 530 -7.82 -35.97 9.41
C GLY A 530 -6.49 -35.80 8.67
N LYS A 531 -6.35 -34.77 7.83
CA LYS A 531 -5.12 -34.47 7.09
C LYS A 531 -4.27 -33.40 7.79
N THR A 532 -2.96 -33.47 7.52
CA THR A 532 -1.97 -32.55 8.06
C THR A 532 -1.28 -31.86 6.89
N VAL A 533 -0.99 -30.57 7.05
CA VAL A 533 -0.11 -29.84 6.13
C VAL A 533 1.12 -29.39 6.92
N CYS A 534 2.31 -29.62 6.35
CA CYS A 534 3.61 -29.37 6.98
C CYS A 534 4.56 -28.63 6.02
N GLY A 535 5.65 -28.11 6.55
CA GLY A 535 6.79 -27.64 5.75
C GLY A 535 6.43 -26.50 4.81
N ALA A 536 6.97 -26.55 3.58
CA ALA A 536 6.77 -25.50 2.58
C ALA A 536 5.28 -25.31 2.20
N PHE A 537 4.48 -26.37 2.17
CA PHE A 537 3.04 -26.25 1.95
C PHE A 537 2.32 -25.57 3.12
N TYR A 538 2.74 -25.84 4.36
CA TYR A 538 2.18 -25.15 5.54
C TYR A 538 2.57 -23.68 5.56
N ASP A 539 3.84 -23.37 5.28
CA ASP A 539 4.32 -22.00 5.24
C ASP A 539 3.58 -21.20 4.14
N TYR A 540 3.39 -21.78 2.95
CA TYR A 540 2.60 -21.17 1.89
C TYR A 540 1.13 -21.01 2.29
N TRP A 541 0.50 -22.06 2.82
CA TRP A 541 -0.91 -22.02 3.25
C TRP A 541 -1.13 -20.95 4.31
N ASN A 542 -0.31 -20.92 5.35
CA ASN A 542 -0.42 -19.98 6.46
C ASN A 542 -0.16 -18.54 6.02
N LYS A 543 0.84 -18.31 5.16
CA LYS A 543 1.17 -16.97 4.65
C LYS A 543 0.10 -16.41 3.70
N ASN A 544 -0.55 -17.25 2.90
CA ASN A 544 -1.46 -16.82 1.83
C ASN A 544 -2.95 -16.84 2.23
N GLY A 545 -3.22 -16.80 3.54
CA GLY A 545 -4.54 -16.60 4.12
C GLY A 545 -5.27 -17.87 4.57
N GLY A 546 -4.57 -19.00 4.55
CA GLY A 546 -4.93 -20.23 5.26
C GLY A 546 -6.36 -20.68 5.03
N LEU A 547 -7.04 -20.97 6.15
CA LEU A 547 -8.38 -21.56 6.16
C LEU A 547 -9.41 -20.79 5.34
N LYS A 548 -9.36 -19.45 5.37
CA LYS A 548 -10.31 -18.59 4.65
C LYS A 548 -10.26 -18.79 3.14
N TYR A 549 -9.08 -19.01 2.58
CA TYR A 549 -8.89 -19.02 1.12
C TYR A 549 -8.69 -20.43 0.55
N PHE A 550 -8.00 -21.30 1.28
CA PHE A 550 -7.70 -22.66 0.80
C PHE A 550 -8.59 -23.71 1.44
N GLY A 551 -9.13 -23.42 2.63
CA GLY A 551 -9.81 -24.43 3.45
C GLY A 551 -8.84 -25.41 4.09
N TRP A 552 -9.39 -26.50 4.61
CA TRP A 552 -8.64 -27.59 5.21
C TRP A 552 -7.89 -28.43 4.15
N PRO A 553 -6.74 -29.03 4.49
CA PRO A 553 -6.11 -30.02 3.61
C PRO A 553 -7.05 -31.22 3.43
N VAL A 554 -7.21 -31.74 2.21
CA VAL A 554 -8.06 -32.91 1.92
C VAL A 554 -7.24 -34.11 1.42
N SER A 555 -5.96 -33.91 1.13
CA SER A 555 -5.02 -34.98 0.78
C SER A 555 -3.75 -34.93 1.63
N ASP A 556 -2.98 -36.02 1.59
CA ASP A 556 -1.55 -35.99 1.91
C ASP A 556 -0.78 -35.38 0.72
N VAL A 557 0.54 -35.18 0.85
CA VAL A 557 1.39 -34.77 -0.29
C VAL A 557 1.64 -36.00 -1.18
N PHE A 558 1.42 -35.87 -2.49
CA PHE A 558 1.73 -36.93 -3.47
C PHE A 558 2.14 -36.36 -4.82
N THR A 559 2.74 -37.17 -5.69
CA THR A 559 3.11 -36.75 -7.05
C THR A 559 1.91 -36.82 -7.98
N GLU A 560 1.63 -35.75 -8.72
CA GLU A 560 0.55 -35.69 -9.69
C GLU A 560 1.01 -34.99 -10.97
N GLN A 561 0.61 -35.52 -12.13
CA GLN A 561 0.67 -34.80 -13.40
C GLN A 561 -0.54 -33.89 -13.54
N ASN A 562 -0.33 -32.59 -13.75
CA ASN A 562 -1.42 -31.64 -13.98
C ASN A 562 -1.97 -31.75 -15.43
N ALA A 563 -3.00 -30.97 -15.75
CA ALA A 563 -3.62 -31.01 -17.08
C ALA A 563 -2.66 -30.56 -18.20
N GLN A 564 -2.93 -31.00 -19.44
CA GLN A 564 -2.19 -30.53 -20.61
C GLN A 564 -2.53 -29.07 -20.94
N PRO A 565 -1.63 -28.33 -21.61
CA PRO A 565 -1.93 -27.01 -22.14
C PRO A 565 -3.21 -27.01 -23.00
N PRO A 566 -4.08 -25.97 -22.90
CA PRO A 566 -3.88 -24.74 -22.14
C PRO A 566 -4.35 -24.80 -20.67
N ALA A 567 -4.89 -25.92 -20.20
CA ALA A 567 -5.45 -26.04 -18.84
C ALA A 567 -4.41 -26.31 -17.74
N GLY A 568 -3.18 -26.64 -18.13
CA GLY A 568 -2.00 -26.81 -17.28
C GLY A 568 -0.74 -26.87 -18.14
N ASP A 569 0.35 -27.44 -17.63
CA ASP A 569 1.63 -27.58 -18.38
C ASP A 569 2.00 -29.04 -18.69
N GLY A 570 1.17 -29.99 -18.26
CA GLY A 570 1.37 -31.42 -18.44
C GLY A 570 2.54 -32.01 -17.65
N GLN A 571 3.11 -31.28 -16.68
CA GLN A 571 4.24 -31.73 -15.88
C GLN A 571 3.78 -32.39 -14.58
N SER A 572 4.69 -33.16 -13.96
CA SER A 572 4.46 -33.78 -12.65
C SER A 572 5.06 -32.96 -11.51
N TYR A 573 4.24 -32.70 -10.49
CA TYR A 573 4.61 -31.94 -9.30
C TYR A 573 4.31 -32.74 -8.02
N GLN A 574 5.03 -32.44 -6.94
CA GLN A 574 4.52 -32.78 -5.60
C GLN A 574 3.37 -31.84 -5.31
N VAL A 575 2.21 -32.38 -4.97
CA VAL A 575 0.99 -31.59 -4.75
C VAL A 575 0.34 -31.93 -3.43
N GLN A 576 -0.40 -30.98 -2.88
CA GLN A 576 -1.37 -31.21 -1.82
C GLN A 576 -2.68 -30.51 -2.16
N TYR A 577 -3.78 -31.24 -2.04
CA TYR A 577 -5.13 -30.71 -2.20
C TYR A 577 -5.63 -30.15 -0.88
N PHE A 578 -6.29 -29.01 -0.99
CA PHE A 578 -7.11 -28.36 0.03
C PHE A 578 -8.53 -28.25 -0.49
N GLU A 579 -9.48 -27.86 0.37
CA GLU A 579 -10.88 -27.78 -0.04
C GLU A 579 -11.09 -26.92 -1.29
N ARG A 580 -10.38 -25.78 -1.40
CA ARG A 580 -10.60 -24.76 -2.44
C ARG A 580 -9.45 -24.64 -3.45
N ALA A 581 -8.36 -25.40 -3.29
CA ALA A 581 -7.18 -25.26 -4.14
C ALA A 581 -6.30 -26.53 -4.17
N ARG A 582 -5.42 -26.62 -5.18
CA ARG A 582 -4.27 -27.53 -5.21
C ARG A 582 -3.00 -26.68 -5.13
N MET A 583 -2.14 -26.97 -4.16
CA MET A 583 -0.78 -26.42 -4.12
C MET A 583 0.18 -27.38 -4.78
N GLU A 584 1.11 -26.84 -5.56
CA GLU A 584 2.11 -27.58 -6.34
C GLU A 584 3.49 -27.10 -5.94
N SER A 585 4.42 -28.02 -5.72
CA SER A 585 5.82 -27.70 -5.45
C SER A 585 6.62 -27.63 -6.74
N HIS A 586 7.23 -26.47 -6.94
CA HIS A 586 8.07 -26.11 -8.08
C HIS A 586 9.51 -25.86 -7.61
N PRO A 587 10.26 -26.87 -7.15
CA PRO A 587 11.56 -26.67 -6.50
C PRO A 587 12.66 -26.07 -7.39
N LYS A 588 12.41 -25.97 -8.71
CA LYS A 588 13.29 -25.27 -9.66
C LYS A 588 13.09 -23.75 -9.63
N ASN A 589 11.94 -23.30 -9.14
CA ASN A 589 11.67 -21.90 -8.90
C ASN A 589 12.31 -21.49 -7.58
N GLN A 590 12.80 -20.26 -7.50
CA GLN A 590 13.31 -19.73 -6.23
C GLN A 590 12.13 -19.36 -5.33
N PRO A 591 12.24 -19.57 -3.99
CA PRO A 591 11.24 -19.07 -3.05
C PRO A 591 10.95 -17.57 -3.27
N PRO A 592 9.69 -17.12 -3.20
CA PRO A 592 8.50 -17.86 -2.76
C PRO A 592 7.75 -18.65 -3.86
N TYR A 593 8.29 -18.74 -5.08
CA TYR A 593 7.62 -19.38 -6.23
C TYR A 593 7.83 -20.90 -6.30
N ASP A 594 8.47 -21.46 -5.29
CA ASP A 594 8.69 -22.90 -5.10
C ASP A 594 7.43 -23.64 -4.65
N ILE A 595 6.37 -22.90 -4.28
CA ILE A 595 5.00 -23.40 -4.14
C ILE A 595 4.06 -22.49 -4.95
N LEU A 596 3.28 -23.06 -5.86
CA LEU A 596 2.29 -22.34 -6.69
C LEU A 596 0.91 -22.98 -6.55
N LEU A 597 -0.14 -22.23 -6.89
CA LEU A 597 -1.48 -22.80 -7.05
C LEU A 597 -1.64 -23.42 -8.44
N GLY A 598 -2.14 -24.65 -8.48
CA GLY A 598 -2.58 -25.29 -9.72
C GLY A 598 -3.76 -24.53 -10.34
N LEU A 599 -3.88 -24.65 -11.67
CA LEU A 599 -4.93 -23.99 -12.45
C LEU A 599 -6.28 -24.74 -12.36
N LEU A 600 -6.73 -25.04 -11.14
CA LEU A 600 -7.88 -25.92 -10.93
C LEU A 600 -9.17 -25.42 -11.61
N GLY A 601 -9.36 -24.10 -11.68
CA GLY A 601 -10.50 -23.52 -12.38
C GLY A 601 -10.43 -23.80 -13.88
N SER A 602 -9.25 -23.64 -14.50
CA SER A 602 -9.02 -24.02 -15.91
C SER A 602 -9.20 -25.51 -16.14
N GLU A 603 -8.67 -26.36 -15.26
CA GLU A 603 -8.79 -27.82 -15.36
C GLU A 603 -10.25 -28.28 -15.28
N GLN A 604 -11.01 -27.79 -14.30
CA GLN A 604 -12.42 -28.13 -14.16
C GLN A 604 -13.25 -27.56 -15.31
N TRP A 605 -13.03 -26.30 -15.69
CA TRP A 605 -13.75 -25.68 -16.79
C TRP A 605 -13.51 -26.44 -18.10
N ALA A 606 -12.28 -26.89 -18.36
CA ALA A 606 -11.94 -27.71 -19.52
C ALA A 606 -12.70 -29.04 -19.53
N LEU A 607 -12.92 -29.66 -18.37
CA LEU A 607 -13.64 -30.93 -18.22
C LEU A 607 -15.17 -30.77 -18.11
N SER A 608 -15.69 -29.56 -17.90
CA SER A 608 -17.11 -29.33 -17.71
C SER A 608 -17.93 -29.80 -18.93
N PRO A 609 -18.95 -30.66 -18.75
CA PRO A 609 -19.81 -31.13 -19.83
C PRO A 609 -20.76 -30.03 -20.33
N ASN A 610 -21.01 -28.99 -19.51
CA ASN A 610 -21.88 -27.89 -19.85
C ASN A 610 -21.06 -26.68 -20.33
N LYS A 611 -20.72 -26.68 -21.63
CA LYS A 611 -19.95 -25.59 -22.25
C LYS A 611 -20.78 -24.34 -22.60
N SER A 612 -22.11 -24.42 -22.49
CA SER A 612 -23.03 -23.33 -22.78
C SER A 612 -24.03 -23.17 -21.64
N PRO A 613 -23.57 -22.83 -20.42
CA PRO A 613 -24.45 -22.74 -19.27
C PRO A 613 -25.41 -21.56 -19.38
N THR A 614 -26.54 -21.64 -18.67
CA THR A 614 -27.53 -20.57 -18.59
C THR A 614 -26.89 -19.33 -17.96
N ALA A 615 -26.78 -18.26 -18.74
CA ALA A 615 -26.23 -16.99 -18.28
C ALA A 615 -27.00 -16.46 -17.05
N ALA A 616 -26.25 -15.85 -16.13
CA ALA A 616 -26.79 -15.21 -14.94
C ALA A 616 -26.47 -13.72 -14.99
N PRO A 617 -27.36 -12.85 -14.49
CA PRO A 617 -27.03 -11.44 -14.33
C PRO A 617 -25.88 -11.28 -13.34
N ALA A 618 -24.99 -10.33 -13.59
CA ALA A 618 -23.93 -10.01 -12.65
C ALA A 618 -24.53 -9.54 -11.30
N PRO A 619 -24.23 -10.20 -10.16
CA PRO A 619 -24.72 -9.74 -8.87
C PRO A 619 -24.26 -8.30 -8.62
N GLY A 620 -25.14 -7.42 -8.15
CA GLY A 620 -24.80 -5.99 -7.97
C GLY A 620 -24.80 -5.15 -9.26
N GLY A 621 -25.10 -5.74 -10.42
CA GLY A 621 -25.34 -5.03 -11.69
C GLY A 621 -24.18 -5.12 -12.69
N GLU A 622 -24.48 -4.79 -13.95
CA GLU A 622 -23.55 -4.87 -15.09
C GLU A 622 -22.77 -3.56 -15.35
N ASN A 623 -23.09 -2.50 -14.63
CA ASN A 623 -22.50 -1.16 -14.85
C ASN A 623 -20.99 -1.09 -14.54
N ASP A 624 -20.44 -2.09 -13.84
CA ASP A 624 -19.04 -2.16 -13.41
C ASP A 624 -18.27 -3.35 -14.04
N CYS A 625 -18.68 -3.77 -15.25
CA CYS A 625 -17.93 -4.77 -16.00
C CYS A 625 -16.54 -4.28 -16.43
N PHE A 626 -15.54 -5.16 -16.37
CA PHE A 626 -14.20 -4.88 -16.91
C PHE A 626 -13.57 -6.11 -17.56
N SER A 627 -12.79 -5.86 -18.61
CA SER A 627 -12.00 -6.89 -19.29
C SER A 627 -10.62 -7.01 -18.65
N VAL A 628 -10.15 -8.26 -18.49
CA VAL A 628 -8.78 -8.53 -18.04
C VAL A 628 -7.92 -8.82 -19.28
N PRO A 629 -6.84 -8.06 -19.53
CA PRO A 629 -6.02 -8.25 -20.72
C PRO A 629 -5.52 -9.71 -20.87
N GLY A 630 -5.74 -10.30 -22.04
CA GLY A 630 -5.38 -11.70 -22.33
C GLY A 630 -6.43 -12.73 -21.94
N PHE A 631 -7.55 -12.31 -21.34
CA PHE A 631 -8.61 -13.20 -20.86
C PHE A 631 -9.98 -12.77 -21.37
N SER A 632 -10.84 -13.76 -21.56
CA SER A 632 -12.21 -13.58 -22.04
C SER A 632 -13.07 -14.71 -21.49
N PRO A 633 -14.32 -14.43 -21.07
CA PRO A 633 -15.04 -13.16 -21.16
C PRO A 633 -14.77 -12.21 -19.97
N GLN A 634 -15.37 -11.01 -19.99
CA GLN A 634 -15.22 -10.01 -18.93
C GLN A 634 -15.84 -10.47 -17.58
N THR A 635 -15.44 -9.82 -16.49
CA THR A 635 -16.03 -10.00 -15.15
C THR A 635 -16.75 -8.74 -14.70
N CYS A 636 -17.80 -8.87 -13.91
CA CYS A 636 -18.75 -7.82 -13.61
C CYS A 636 -19.27 -7.88 -12.17
N GLY A 637 -19.89 -6.79 -11.71
CA GLY A 637 -20.65 -6.76 -10.46
C GLY A 637 -19.83 -7.17 -9.24
N THR A 638 -20.50 -7.71 -8.22
CA THR A 638 -19.90 -8.16 -6.96
C THR A 638 -18.78 -9.19 -7.16
N ILE A 639 -18.92 -10.09 -8.15
CA ILE A 639 -17.88 -11.07 -8.49
C ILE A 639 -16.61 -10.37 -8.98
N GLY A 640 -16.74 -9.46 -9.95
CA GLY A 640 -15.61 -8.71 -10.50
C GLY A 640 -14.97 -7.77 -9.48
N GLN A 641 -15.77 -7.10 -8.64
CA GLN A 641 -15.27 -6.25 -7.56
C GLN A 641 -14.50 -7.07 -6.53
N TYR A 642 -15.05 -8.21 -6.10
CA TYR A 642 -14.36 -9.09 -5.17
C TYR A 642 -13.03 -9.58 -5.75
N TRP A 643 -13.01 -10.01 -7.02
CA TRP A 643 -11.78 -10.41 -7.71
C TRP A 643 -10.74 -9.28 -7.68
N LYS A 644 -11.17 -8.05 -8.00
CA LYS A 644 -10.30 -6.87 -8.05
C LYS A 644 -9.65 -6.55 -6.71
N VAL A 645 -10.40 -6.64 -5.60
CA VAL A 645 -9.91 -6.23 -4.27
C VAL A 645 -9.30 -7.37 -3.44
N ASN A 646 -9.51 -8.64 -3.80
CA ASN A 646 -9.05 -9.80 -2.99
C ASN A 646 -7.90 -10.61 -3.62
N GLY A 647 -7.19 -10.08 -4.62
CA GLY A 647 -5.95 -10.68 -5.14
C GLY A 647 -5.83 -10.74 -6.68
N GLY A 648 -6.90 -10.43 -7.41
CA GLY A 648 -6.89 -10.24 -8.86
C GLY A 648 -6.19 -11.34 -9.65
N LEU A 649 -5.51 -10.91 -10.73
CA LEU A 649 -4.84 -11.79 -11.68
C LEU A 649 -3.77 -12.66 -11.04
N ALA A 650 -2.98 -12.10 -10.12
CA ALA A 650 -1.88 -12.81 -9.46
C ALA A 650 -2.37 -14.01 -8.63
N LYS A 651 -3.52 -13.87 -7.97
CA LYS A 651 -4.06 -14.91 -7.09
C LYS A 651 -5.00 -15.87 -7.79
N TYR A 652 -5.91 -15.35 -8.61
CA TYR A 652 -7.01 -16.14 -9.17
C TYR A 652 -6.83 -16.45 -10.66
N GLY A 653 -5.89 -15.78 -11.34
CA GLY A 653 -5.86 -15.78 -12.80
C GLY A 653 -6.97 -14.92 -13.40
N GLY A 654 -7.01 -14.86 -14.72
CA GLY A 654 -8.07 -14.15 -15.42
C GLY A 654 -9.38 -14.94 -15.51
N PRO A 655 -10.51 -14.27 -15.82
CA PRO A 655 -11.79 -14.92 -16.02
C PRO A 655 -11.74 -15.83 -17.26
N ILE A 656 -12.28 -17.04 -17.13
CA ILE A 656 -12.31 -18.06 -18.19
C ILE A 656 -13.73 -18.52 -18.55
N SER A 657 -14.73 -18.03 -17.82
CA SER A 657 -16.15 -18.25 -18.11
C SER A 657 -16.94 -16.95 -18.00
N ASN A 658 -18.14 -16.93 -18.59
CA ASN A 658 -19.15 -15.92 -18.29
C ASN A 658 -19.60 -16.03 -16.82
N ILE A 659 -20.44 -15.10 -16.38
CA ILE A 659 -21.21 -15.25 -15.14
C ILE A 659 -22.46 -16.08 -15.47
N PHE A 660 -22.67 -17.18 -14.75
CA PHE A 660 -23.76 -18.13 -15.06
C PHE A 660 -24.29 -18.83 -13.81
N TYR A 661 -25.43 -19.50 -13.94
CA TYR A 661 -25.98 -20.34 -12.87
C TYR A 661 -25.37 -21.73 -12.90
N GLU A 662 -24.75 -22.16 -11.79
CA GLU A 662 -24.22 -23.51 -11.63
C GLU A 662 -24.79 -24.17 -10.39
N GLN A 663 -25.17 -25.45 -10.52
CA GLN A 663 -25.45 -26.27 -9.35
C GLN A 663 -24.15 -26.82 -8.80
N ASN A 664 -23.84 -26.49 -7.55
CA ASN A 664 -22.69 -27.04 -6.84
C ASN A 664 -22.79 -28.56 -6.71
N ALA A 665 -21.63 -29.20 -6.52
CA ALA A 665 -21.57 -30.63 -6.20
C ALA A 665 -22.35 -30.94 -4.90
N GLN A 666 -22.84 -32.18 -4.78
CA GLN A 666 -23.49 -32.62 -3.54
C GLN A 666 -22.46 -32.72 -2.40
N PRO A 667 -22.90 -32.60 -1.13
CA PRO A 667 -22.03 -32.84 0.02
C PRO A 667 -21.29 -34.19 -0.11
N PRO A 668 -19.99 -34.27 0.25
CA PRO A 668 -19.18 -33.25 0.93
C PRO A 668 -18.46 -32.27 0.00
N ALA A 669 -18.66 -32.36 -1.32
CA ALA A 669 -17.93 -31.57 -2.32
C ALA A 669 -18.57 -30.21 -2.64
N GLY A 670 -19.74 -29.94 -2.08
CA GLY A 670 -20.49 -28.69 -2.22
C GLY A 670 -21.78 -28.78 -1.39
N ASP A 671 -22.69 -27.82 -1.58
CA ASP A 671 -23.97 -27.76 -0.89
C ASP A 671 -25.16 -28.29 -1.73
N GLY A 672 -24.92 -28.65 -2.99
CA GLY A 672 -25.96 -29.11 -3.92
C GLY A 672 -26.92 -28.01 -4.40
N LEU A 673 -26.69 -26.74 -4.03
CA LEU A 673 -27.52 -25.61 -4.38
C LEU A 673 -27.07 -24.97 -5.69
N VAL A 674 -27.94 -24.12 -6.27
CA VAL A 674 -27.62 -23.34 -7.47
C VAL A 674 -27.13 -21.96 -7.05
N HIS A 675 -25.93 -21.60 -7.51
CA HIS A 675 -25.31 -20.31 -7.26
C HIS A 675 -25.02 -19.56 -8.56
N ILE A 676 -24.84 -18.24 -8.45
CA ILE A 676 -24.28 -17.44 -9.55
C ILE A 676 -22.76 -17.53 -9.44
N VAL A 677 -22.11 -18.02 -10.49
CA VAL A 677 -20.69 -18.33 -10.46
C VAL A 677 -19.91 -17.69 -11.60
N GLN A 678 -18.60 -17.57 -11.41
CA GLN A 678 -17.65 -17.34 -12.49
C GLN A 678 -16.36 -18.12 -12.23
N TYR A 679 -15.83 -18.77 -13.26
CA TYR A 679 -14.53 -19.42 -13.23
C TYR A 679 -13.42 -18.44 -13.61
N PHE A 680 -12.35 -18.53 -12.83
CA PHE A 680 -11.04 -17.96 -13.08
C PHE A 680 -10.02 -19.10 -13.17
N GLU A 681 -8.83 -18.86 -13.69
CA GLU A 681 -7.86 -19.95 -13.93
C GLU A 681 -7.59 -20.81 -12.67
N ARG A 682 -7.54 -20.20 -11.48
CA ARG A 682 -7.18 -20.85 -10.22
C ARG A 682 -8.33 -20.99 -9.23
N ALA A 683 -9.52 -20.48 -9.54
CA ALA A 683 -10.64 -20.44 -8.60
C ALA A 683 -12.01 -20.43 -9.28
N ARG A 684 -13.04 -20.90 -8.57
CA ARG A 684 -14.45 -20.66 -8.89
C ARG A 684 -15.04 -19.76 -7.79
N PHE A 685 -15.60 -18.62 -8.19
CA PHE A 685 -16.29 -17.73 -7.26
C PHE A 685 -17.77 -18.05 -7.28
N GLU A 686 -18.37 -18.10 -6.10
CA GLU A 686 -19.78 -18.41 -5.88
C GLU A 686 -20.43 -17.22 -5.14
N TYR A 687 -21.52 -16.69 -5.71
CA TYR A 687 -22.29 -15.63 -5.07
C TYR A 687 -23.43 -16.22 -4.23
N HIS A 688 -23.33 -16.02 -2.91
CA HIS A 688 -24.28 -16.44 -1.89
C HIS A 688 -25.17 -15.26 -1.49
N ALA A 689 -26.39 -15.19 -2.03
CA ALA A 689 -27.30 -14.08 -1.78
C ALA A 689 -27.75 -14.00 -0.30
N GLU A 690 -27.82 -15.16 0.34
CA GLU A 690 -28.21 -15.40 1.73
C GLU A 690 -27.12 -15.06 2.75
N ALA A 691 -25.86 -14.99 2.31
CA ALA A 691 -24.75 -14.70 3.19
C ALA A 691 -24.72 -13.21 3.60
N ALA A 692 -24.14 -12.94 4.77
CA ALA A 692 -23.87 -11.57 5.20
C ALA A 692 -22.95 -10.86 4.18
N ALA A 693 -23.02 -9.52 4.13
CA ALA A 693 -22.43 -8.70 3.06
C ALA A 693 -20.96 -9.07 2.73
N ASP A 694 -20.14 -9.31 3.75
CA ASP A 694 -18.71 -9.62 3.62
C ASP A 694 -18.42 -11.06 3.15
N TYR A 695 -19.44 -11.92 3.12
CA TYR A 695 -19.35 -13.35 2.78
C TYR A 695 -20.22 -13.72 1.59
N LYS A 696 -20.73 -12.72 0.86
CA LYS A 696 -21.51 -12.93 -0.36
C LYS A 696 -20.72 -13.56 -1.49
N ILE A 697 -19.39 -13.47 -1.47
CA ILE A 697 -18.53 -14.22 -2.38
C ILE A 697 -17.79 -15.28 -1.57
N GLN A 698 -18.00 -16.53 -1.95
CA GLN A 698 -17.29 -17.68 -1.43
C GLN A 698 -16.52 -18.35 -2.57
N PHE A 699 -15.53 -19.17 -2.21
CA PHE A 699 -14.80 -19.98 -3.18
C PHE A 699 -15.39 -21.37 -3.21
N GLY A 700 -15.68 -21.86 -4.41
CA GLY A 700 -16.10 -23.23 -4.60
C GLY A 700 -15.07 -24.22 -4.09
N LEU A 701 -15.55 -25.37 -3.62
CA LEU A 701 -14.71 -26.45 -3.08
C LEU A 701 -14.04 -27.25 -4.21
N ILE A 702 -13.49 -26.55 -5.21
CA ILE A 702 -12.97 -27.11 -6.45
C ILE A 702 -11.79 -28.06 -6.22
N GLY A 703 -11.06 -27.90 -5.11
CA GLY A 703 -10.02 -28.83 -4.71
C GLY A 703 -10.60 -30.15 -4.20
N THR A 704 -11.62 -30.09 -3.34
CA THR A 704 -12.37 -31.27 -2.88
C THR A 704 -13.03 -32.01 -4.04
N GLU A 705 -13.76 -31.29 -4.89
CA GLU A 705 -14.44 -31.83 -6.06
C GLU A 705 -13.47 -32.62 -6.94
N GLN A 706 -12.36 -31.99 -7.32
CA GLN A 706 -11.42 -32.62 -8.24
C GLN A 706 -10.68 -33.80 -7.59
N TYR A 707 -10.30 -33.70 -6.32
CA TYR A 707 -9.65 -34.80 -5.60
C TYR A 707 -10.56 -36.03 -5.48
N LEU A 708 -11.86 -35.83 -5.20
CA LEU A 708 -12.84 -36.91 -5.14
C LEU A 708 -13.07 -37.56 -6.51
N THR A 709 -13.17 -36.76 -7.57
CA THR A 709 -13.28 -37.27 -8.95
C THR A 709 -12.08 -38.16 -9.30
N LYS A 710 -10.85 -37.71 -9.01
CA LYS A 710 -9.62 -38.46 -9.32
C LYS A 710 -9.47 -39.75 -8.51
N THR A 711 -9.99 -39.77 -7.29
CA THR A 711 -9.91 -40.94 -6.40
C THR A 711 -11.12 -41.87 -6.49
N GLY A 712 -12.08 -41.59 -7.38
CA GLY A 712 -13.31 -42.38 -7.52
C GLY A 712 -14.16 -42.41 -6.25
N GLY A 713 -14.07 -41.38 -5.41
CA GLY A 713 -14.78 -41.31 -4.12
C GLY A 713 -14.32 -42.31 -3.05
N THR A 714 -13.24 -43.06 -3.29
CA THR A 714 -12.76 -44.14 -2.39
C THR A 714 -12.09 -43.63 -1.12
N LYS A 715 -11.74 -42.34 -1.06
CA LYS A 715 -11.16 -41.69 0.14
C LYS A 715 -12.20 -40.83 0.84
N ARG A 716 -12.39 -41.06 2.15
CA ARG A 716 -13.34 -40.32 2.99
C ARG A 716 -12.86 -38.88 3.18
N VAL A 717 -13.52 -37.92 2.54
CA VAL A 717 -13.44 -36.50 2.87
C VAL A 717 -14.66 -36.17 3.75
N PRO A 718 -14.48 -35.76 5.02
CA PRO A 718 -15.59 -35.31 5.86
C PRO A 718 -16.32 -34.13 5.25
N ALA A 719 -17.62 -33.98 5.54
CA ALA A 719 -18.36 -32.79 5.13
C ALA A 719 -17.66 -31.52 5.67
N PRO A 720 -17.66 -30.41 4.91
CA PRO A 720 -17.11 -29.15 5.39
C PRO A 720 -17.72 -28.82 6.75
N VAL A 721 -16.87 -28.66 7.77
CA VAL A 721 -17.35 -28.20 9.07
C VAL A 721 -17.51 -26.70 8.95
N ALA A 722 -18.73 -26.19 9.10
CA ALA A 722 -18.98 -24.76 9.18
C ALA A 722 -18.02 -24.15 10.20
N SER A 723 -17.18 -23.22 9.75
CA SER A 723 -16.29 -22.48 10.65
C SER A 723 -17.15 -21.77 11.71
N PRO A 724 -16.68 -21.57 12.96
CA PRO A 724 -17.43 -20.85 13.99
C PRO A 724 -17.90 -19.44 13.61
N ASN A 725 -17.46 -18.93 12.45
CA ASN A 725 -17.85 -17.65 11.86
C ASN A 725 -18.71 -17.76 10.58
N GLY A 726 -19.21 -18.95 10.21
CA GLY A 726 -20.03 -19.15 9.01
C GLY A 726 -19.26 -19.17 7.69
N LEU A 727 -18.14 -19.90 7.64
CA LEU A 727 -17.37 -20.23 6.42
C LEU A 727 -17.49 -21.71 6.06
#